data_AF-A0A437L7Y9-F1
#
_entry.id   AF-A0A437L7Y9-F1
#
_cell.length_a   1.000
_cell.length_b   1.000
_cell.length_c   1.000
_cell.angle_alpha   90.00
_cell.angle_beta   90.00
_cell.angle_gamma   90.00
#
_symmetry.space_group_name_H-M   'P 1'
#
loop_
_entity.id
_entity.type
_entity.pdbx_description
1 polymer ?
#
loop_
_entity_poly.entity_id
_entity_poly.type
_entity_poly.pdbx_seq_one_letter_code
_entity_poly.pdbx_strand_id
1 'polypeptide(L)'
;MGPVRAVRDGGPEHRGRHRGPRGPHGPGLCRNRPRAWRDRAGLVPRTGRTGRRCPPRASARGRPHGATHVAGRGAGRPPGRTPAAPARRRPRAMTRPVRFTFDGADIAAAPGASLAAALTAAGVRGFRETETGSERGIFCGMGVCQDCLVTVDGRPGRRACMTAAAEGLDVRRQPARPPLTPPPATTLTPVLRTPQVLVLGGGAGGLTAAIAAREAGAEVLLLDERTTTGGQYFKQASGSVPPLDAQQAEGARLVSAARAAGVEMLHGAEVWGAFPGPRILAADAAHVYDVAPRALIVATGAYERPLMIPGWTEPGVMTVGAAQTLWRSYRTLPGRRVAVFGNGPLSAQVALELARGGAEIAFLGEAAPDPLRRPGATFAMLRHDPRLAAKGAAMLAALARRGVRVAHGTRPTRIARQDATLTVSWEGPRGAAEAEVDAVCLSFGFHPQNEVLRLLAAQMRFDPRFEQLRPERDETCATTVPGVWAVGDCCGLGGAPAAAVEGRIAGRAAAGGGGPTAAERRALARHRGFQDALWRLYAATTQRIEDMAPDTLICRCEEVPRSALDASLDAGCEDIGAVKRATRIGMGRCQGRYCAPALAGYLARRAGADPVDAGYFAPRVPVKPVDIATLTAAEPLLAADADADAADG
;
A
#
# COMPACT_ATOMS: atom_id res chain seq x y z
N MET A 1 -31.77 8.00 -51.27
CA MET A 1 -32.63 8.76 -52.20
C MET A 1 -33.73 9.43 -51.39
N GLY A 2 -33.91 10.74 -51.48
CA GLY A 2 -35.21 11.38 -51.17
C GLY A 2 -35.95 11.66 -52.49
N PRO A 3 -36.85 12.66 -52.57
CA PRO A 3 -37.47 13.45 -51.49
C PRO A 3 -39.00 13.68 -51.71
N VAL A 4 -39.70 14.30 -50.74
CA VAL A 4 -40.79 15.29 -51.01
C VAL A 4 -40.76 16.39 -49.93
N ARG A 5 -40.96 17.65 -50.32
CA ARG A 5 -41.07 18.85 -49.44
C ARG A 5 -42.56 19.08 -49.06
N ALA A 6 -42.92 19.76 -47.97
CA ALA A 6 -43.15 21.23 -47.93
C ALA A 6 -44.07 21.59 -46.72
N VAL A 7 -44.32 22.84 -46.24
CA VAL A 7 -43.65 24.17 -46.25
C VAL A 7 -44.39 25.08 -45.23
N ARG A 8 -43.68 25.71 -44.26
CA ARG A 8 -43.97 27.03 -43.58
C ARG A 8 -45.33 27.23 -42.85
N ASP A 9 -45.54 28.22 -41.96
CA ASP A 9 -44.73 29.29 -41.32
C ASP A 9 -45.43 29.73 -39.99
N GLY A 10 -44.76 30.53 -39.14
CA GLY A 10 -45.46 31.54 -38.32
C GLY A 10 -45.49 31.38 -36.78
N GLY A 11 -44.73 32.23 -36.07
CA GLY A 11 -45.17 32.81 -34.78
C GLY A 11 -46.00 34.09 -35.02
N PRO A 12 -46.26 34.97 -34.01
CA PRO A 12 -45.53 35.13 -32.75
C PRO A 12 -46.40 35.40 -31.48
N GLU A 13 -45.71 35.68 -30.35
CA GLU A 13 -46.08 36.55 -29.21
C GLU A 13 -47.52 36.57 -28.62
N HIS A 14 -47.65 36.33 -27.30
CA HIS A 14 -47.75 37.46 -26.33
C HIS A 14 -47.65 37.03 -24.84
N ARG A 15 -47.33 38.00 -23.98
CA ARG A 15 -47.17 37.85 -22.51
C ARG A 15 -48.50 37.98 -21.77
N GLY A 16 -48.69 37.23 -20.68
CA GLY A 16 -49.76 37.47 -19.71
C GLY A 16 -49.44 36.93 -18.30
N ARG A 17 -49.12 37.83 -17.36
CA ARG A 17 -49.05 37.51 -15.92
C ARG A 17 -50.46 37.54 -15.33
N HIS A 18 -50.85 36.62 -14.45
CA HIS A 18 -51.79 36.94 -13.36
C HIS A 18 -51.57 36.10 -12.09
N ARG A 19 -52.09 36.62 -10.98
CA ARG A 19 -51.85 36.17 -9.60
C ARG A 19 -52.76 34.98 -9.24
N GLY A 20 -52.29 34.04 -8.41
CA GLY A 20 -53.10 32.92 -7.92
C GLY A 20 -53.90 33.23 -6.64
N PRO A 21 -54.60 32.22 -6.07
CA PRO A 21 -54.90 32.22 -4.63
C PRO A 21 -54.65 30.87 -3.91
N ARG A 22 -54.15 31.01 -2.67
CA ARG A 22 -54.34 30.23 -1.42
C ARG A 22 -54.97 28.80 -1.45
N GLY A 23 -54.21 27.82 -0.93
CA GLY A 23 -54.57 26.72 0.03
C GLY A 23 -55.72 25.73 -0.28
N PRO A 24 -55.82 24.55 0.40
CA PRO A 24 -55.29 24.24 1.75
C PRO A 24 -54.62 22.85 1.99
N HIS A 25 -53.98 22.74 3.17
CA HIS A 25 -53.70 21.57 4.05
C HIS A 25 -53.49 20.12 3.54
N GLY A 26 -52.31 19.56 3.87
CA GLY A 26 -51.97 18.12 3.89
C GLY A 26 -50.58 17.89 4.57
N PRO A 27 -50.31 16.78 5.27
CA PRO A 27 -49.48 16.86 6.49
C PRO A 27 -48.00 16.41 6.41
N GLY A 28 -47.18 17.05 7.26
CA GLY A 28 -46.27 16.37 8.19
C GLY A 28 -45.09 15.54 7.66
N LEU A 29 -43.92 16.17 7.50
CA LEU A 29 -42.63 15.47 7.49
C LEU A 29 -41.73 15.95 8.63
N CYS A 30 -41.41 15.04 9.54
CA CYS A 30 -40.64 15.30 10.75
C CYS A 30 -39.16 15.55 10.41
N ARG A 31 -38.67 16.78 10.63
CA ARG A 31 -37.24 17.14 10.47
C ARG A 31 -36.53 17.12 11.81
N ASN A 32 -35.89 16.00 12.16
CA ASN A 32 -34.94 15.97 13.26
C ASN A 32 -33.71 16.85 12.92
N ARG A 33 -33.55 17.95 13.66
CA ARG A 33 -32.28 18.69 13.73
C ARG A 33 -31.43 18.11 14.85
N PRO A 34 -30.14 17.77 14.64
CA PRO A 34 -29.25 17.47 15.75
C PRO A 34 -29.05 18.72 16.62
N ARG A 35 -29.10 18.55 17.95
CA ARG A 35 -28.88 19.64 18.91
C ARG A 35 -27.39 20.00 18.95
N ALA A 36 -27.09 21.28 18.83
CA ALA A 36 -25.75 21.80 19.07
C ALA A 36 -25.43 21.73 20.57
N TRP A 37 -24.36 21.04 20.93
CA TRP A 37 -23.76 21.14 22.27
C TRP A 37 -23.00 22.46 22.38
N ARG A 38 -23.28 23.22 23.45
CA ARG A 38 -22.61 24.49 23.76
C ARG A 38 -21.48 24.30 24.75
N ASP A 39 -20.52 25.21 24.66
CA ASP A 39 -19.35 25.30 25.52
C ASP A 39 -19.66 25.34 27.02
N ARG A 40 -18.78 24.75 27.82
CA ARG A 40 -18.47 25.25 29.16
C ARG A 40 -16.95 25.36 29.33
N ALA A 41 -16.50 26.59 29.56
CA ALA A 41 -15.13 26.91 29.93
C ALA A 41 -14.98 26.98 31.47
N GLY A 42 -13.74 26.82 31.94
CA GLY A 42 -13.37 26.87 33.36
C GLY A 42 -12.88 25.51 33.88
N LEU A 43 -11.84 25.40 34.71
CA LEU A 43 -11.01 26.42 35.37
C LEU A 43 -9.56 25.90 35.52
N VAL A 44 -8.58 26.79 35.52
CA VAL A 44 -7.16 26.49 35.73
C VAL A 44 -6.77 26.74 37.19
N PRO A 45 -6.11 25.78 37.87
CA PRO A 45 -5.23 26.07 39.00
C PRO A 45 -3.77 26.13 38.55
N ARG A 46 -3.06 27.19 38.93
CA ARG A 46 -1.61 27.34 38.71
C ARG A 46 -0.82 26.37 39.59
N THR A 47 0.25 25.80 39.03
CA THR A 47 1.19 24.94 39.76
C THR A 47 2.09 25.73 40.72
N GLY A 48 2.36 25.13 41.89
CA GLY A 48 3.32 25.64 42.87
C GLY A 48 4.78 25.49 42.41
N ARG A 49 5.66 26.33 42.98
CA ARG A 49 7.06 26.48 42.53
C ARG A 49 8.05 26.22 43.67
N THR A 50 8.51 24.98 43.79
CA THR A 50 9.79 24.60 44.42
C THR A 50 10.36 23.42 43.62
N GLY A 51 11.67 23.25 43.42
CA GLY A 51 12.81 23.95 44.00
C GLY A 51 13.85 22.97 44.55
N ARG A 52 14.40 22.08 43.71
CA ARG A 52 15.51 21.20 44.11
C ARG A 52 16.66 21.24 43.09
N ARG A 53 17.86 21.47 43.62
CA ARG A 53 19.13 21.55 42.89
C ARG A 53 19.69 20.15 42.64
N CYS A 54 20.47 19.98 41.58
CA CYS A 54 21.36 18.84 41.38
C CYS A 54 22.79 19.39 41.12
N PRO A 55 23.85 18.82 41.72
CA PRO A 55 25.21 19.38 41.63
C PRO A 55 25.94 18.97 40.33
N PRO A 56 26.94 19.76 39.87
CA PRO A 56 27.67 19.47 38.64
C PRO A 56 28.75 18.39 38.86
N ARG A 57 28.96 17.52 37.86
CA ARG A 57 30.18 16.69 37.77
C ARG A 57 31.26 17.44 37.00
N ALA A 58 32.48 17.37 37.52
CA ALA A 58 33.63 18.14 37.06
C ALA A 58 34.17 17.67 35.70
N SER A 59 34.85 18.60 35.02
CA SER A 59 35.61 18.38 33.80
C SER A 59 36.99 17.80 34.09
N ALA A 60 37.53 17.03 33.14
CA ALA A 60 38.97 16.79 33.02
C ALA A 60 39.36 16.81 31.53
N ARG A 61 40.27 17.72 31.17
CA ARG A 61 41.00 17.74 29.89
C ARG A 61 42.49 17.62 30.21
N GLY A 62 43.23 16.87 29.38
CA GLY A 62 44.70 16.81 29.40
C GLY A 62 45.13 15.58 28.60
N ARG A 63 45.37 15.68 27.29
CA ARG A 63 46.56 16.18 26.55
C ARG A 63 47.76 15.20 26.53
N PRO A 64 48.53 15.15 25.42
CA PRO A 64 49.39 14.01 25.10
C PRO A 64 50.90 14.33 25.16
N HIS A 65 51.73 13.30 24.99
CA HIS A 65 52.99 13.22 24.20
C HIS A 65 53.95 12.18 24.80
N GLY A 66 54.80 11.56 23.98
CA GLY A 66 55.84 10.64 24.43
C GLY A 66 56.21 9.60 23.37
N ALA A 67 57.08 9.96 22.44
CA ALA A 67 57.71 9.01 21.52
C ALA A 67 59.10 8.62 22.04
N THR A 68 59.53 7.38 21.80
CA THR A 68 60.95 6.99 21.85
C THR A 68 61.24 5.93 20.80
N HIS A 69 62.25 6.20 19.96
CA HIS A 69 62.86 5.23 19.06
C HIS A 69 63.89 4.38 19.83
N VAL A 70 63.95 3.09 19.52
CA VAL A 70 65.20 2.30 19.64
C VAL A 70 65.36 1.48 18.37
N ALA A 71 66.54 1.54 17.76
CA ALA A 71 66.87 0.80 16.54
C ALA A 71 67.60 -0.51 16.87
N GLY A 72 67.19 -1.61 16.22
CA GLY A 72 67.85 -2.92 16.26
C GLY A 72 68.15 -3.41 14.85
N ARG A 73 69.33 -4.00 14.63
CA ARG A 73 69.91 -4.24 13.30
C ARG A 73 69.36 -5.50 12.61
N GLY A 74 69.26 -5.43 11.29
CA GLY A 74 68.57 -6.42 10.46
C GLY A 74 69.28 -7.76 10.20
N ALA A 75 68.52 -8.64 9.55
CA ALA A 75 69.01 -9.81 8.81
C ALA A 75 68.03 -10.18 7.67
N GLY A 76 68.57 -10.58 6.51
CA GLY A 76 68.00 -11.47 5.50
C GLY A 76 66.52 -11.36 5.08
N ARG A 77 66.27 -10.87 3.85
CA ARG A 77 64.97 -10.94 3.16
C ARG A 77 65.00 -12.00 2.05
N PRO A 78 64.20 -13.09 2.11
CA PRO A 78 64.00 -13.99 0.96
C PRO A 78 62.95 -13.41 -0.03
N PRO A 79 62.90 -13.91 -1.28
CA PRO A 79 62.07 -13.31 -2.34
C PRO A 79 60.58 -13.50 -2.11
N GLY A 80 59.78 -12.57 -2.65
CA GLY A 80 58.37 -12.42 -2.32
C GLY A 80 57.46 -13.53 -2.82
N ARG A 81 56.58 -14.02 -1.95
CA ARG A 81 55.35 -14.69 -2.37
C ARG A 81 54.31 -13.65 -2.81
N THR A 82 53.69 -13.92 -3.95
CA THR A 82 52.51 -13.20 -4.48
C THR A 82 51.40 -13.11 -3.42
N PRO A 83 50.63 -12.01 -3.33
CA PRO A 83 49.52 -11.94 -2.38
C PRO A 83 48.52 -13.06 -2.67
N ALA A 84 48.26 -13.91 -1.67
CA ALA A 84 47.24 -14.94 -1.79
C ALA A 84 45.88 -14.28 -2.05
N ALA A 85 45.13 -14.81 -3.03
CA ALA A 85 43.78 -14.35 -3.32
C ALA A 85 42.92 -14.35 -2.05
N PRO A 86 42.04 -13.35 -1.84
CA PRO A 86 41.25 -13.25 -0.63
C PRO A 86 40.46 -14.54 -0.42
N ALA A 87 40.68 -15.19 0.73
CA ALA A 87 40.11 -16.48 1.04
C ALA A 87 38.60 -16.46 0.80
N ARG A 88 38.13 -17.33 -0.10
CA ARG A 88 36.69 -17.51 -0.36
C ARG A 88 36.02 -17.80 0.99
N ARG A 89 35.23 -16.84 1.49
CA ARG A 89 34.37 -17.05 2.66
C ARG A 89 33.59 -18.34 2.43
N ARG A 90 33.78 -19.33 3.31
CA ARG A 90 32.95 -20.53 3.33
C ARG A 90 31.48 -20.09 3.32
N PRO A 91 30.59 -20.73 2.53
CA PRO A 91 29.17 -20.46 2.62
C PRO A 91 28.73 -20.56 4.08
N ARG A 92 27.98 -19.56 4.57
CA ARG A 92 27.23 -19.73 5.82
C ARG A 92 26.38 -20.98 5.67
N ALA A 93 26.28 -21.77 6.74
CA ALA A 93 25.48 -22.99 6.76
C ALA A 93 24.10 -22.71 6.13
N MET A 94 23.81 -23.39 5.02
CA MET A 94 22.52 -23.28 4.37
C MET A 94 21.49 -23.86 5.32
N THR A 95 20.66 -23.00 5.90
CA THR A 95 19.49 -23.38 6.67
C THR A 95 18.65 -24.33 5.82
N ARG A 96 18.36 -25.54 6.34
CA ARG A 96 17.62 -26.59 5.62
C ARG A 96 16.34 -26.01 5.00
N PRO A 97 16.03 -26.29 3.73
CA PRO A 97 14.77 -25.86 3.14
C PRO A 97 13.59 -26.48 3.91
N VAL A 98 12.51 -25.71 4.00
CA VAL A 98 11.23 -26.14 4.56
C VAL A 98 10.47 -26.93 3.50
N ARG A 99 9.77 -28.00 3.87
CA ARG A 99 8.99 -28.85 2.96
C ARG A 99 7.53 -28.90 3.36
N PHE A 100 6.64 -28.78 2.37
CA PHE A 100 5.19 -28.91 2.52
C PHE A 100 4.59 -29.46 1.22
N THR A 101 3.32 -29.88 1.22
CA THR A 101 2.66 -30.38 0.00
C THR A 101 1.74 -29.31 -0.62
N PHE A 102 1.68 -29.27 -1.96
CA PHE A 102 0.65 -28.53 -2.70
C PHE A 102 -0.11 -29.50 -3.60
N ASP A 103 -1.41 -29.70 -3.33
CA ASP A 103 -2.26 -30.69 -4.02
C ASP A 103 -1.62 -32.10 -4.04
N GLY A 104 -0.94 -32.46 -2.94
CA GLY A 104 -0.20 -33.73 -2.79
C GLY A 104 1.22 -33.75 -3.36
N ALA A 105 1.65 -32.73 -4.11
CA ALA A 105 3.01 -32.64 -4.64
C ALA A 105 3.98 -31.96 -3.66
N ASP A 106 5.18 -32.50 -3.49
CA ASP A 106 6.22 -31.95 -2.61
C ASP A 106 6.73 -30.57 -3.09
N ILE A 107 6.62 -29.56 -2.24
CA ILE A 107 7.16 -28.21 -2.46
C ILE A 107 8.28 -27.92 -1.44
N ALA A 108 9.44 -27.51 -1.97
CA ALA A 108 10.54 -26.99 -1.16
C ALA A 108 10.53 -25.46 -1.11
N ALA A 109 10.62 -24.89 0.10
CA ALA A 109 10.64 -23.46 0.37
C ALA A 109 11.96 -23.03 1.01
N ALA A 110 12.44 -21.84 0.65
CA ALA A 110 13.48 -21.17 1.43
C ALA A 110 12.95 -20.80 2.82
N PRO A 111 13.71 -20.96 3.91
CA PRO A 111 13.25 -20.59 5.25
C PRO A 111 12.80 -19.13 5.34
N GLY A 112 11.58 -18.92 5.84
CA GLY A 112 10.94 -17.61 5.90
C GLY A 112 10.22 -17.16 4.62
N ALA A 113 10.21 -17.96 3.55
CA ALA A 113 9.36 -17.71 2.38
C ALA A 113 7.88 -17.72 2.76
N SER A 114 7.06 -16.94 2.05
CA SER A 114 5.61 -17.13 2.07
C SER A 114 5.20 -18.29 1.16
N LEU A 115 4.01 -18.86 1.37
CA LEU A 115 3.46 -19.91 0.50
C LEU A 115 3.42 -19.45 -0.95
N ALA A 116 3.00 -18.22 -1.24
CA ALA A 116 2.98 -17.69 -2.60
C ALA A 116 4.39 -17.61 -3.22
N ALA A 117 5.42 -17.30 -2.43
CA ALA A 117 6.80 -17.25 -2.89
C ALA A 117 7.38 -18.65 -3.15
N ALA A 118 7.01 -19.64 -2.34
CA ALA A 118 7.39 -21.04 -2.55
C ALA A 118 6.68 -21.64 -3.78
N LEU A 119 5.37 -21.47 -3.88
CA LEU A 119 4.56 -21.91 -5.03
C LEU A 119 5.03 -21.26 -6.33
N THR A 120 5.33 -19.96 -6.31
CA THR A 120 5.84 -19.25 -7.50
C THR A 120 7.22 -19.79 -7.92
N ALA A 121 8.11 -20.07 -6.96
CA ALA A 121 9.41 -20.69 -7.23
C ALA A 121 9.30 -22.12 -7.78
N ALA A 122 8.28 -22.87 -7.36
CA ALA A 122 7.96 -24.21 -7.86
C ALA A 122 7.20 -24.22 -9.21
N GLY A 123 7.02 -23.07 -9.86
CA GLY A 123 6.31 -22.98 -11.14
C GLY A 123 4.78 -22.92 -11.02
N VAL A 124 4.20 -23.12 -9.84
CA VAL A 124 2.75 -23.02 -9.62
C VAL A 124 2.29 -21.57 -9.80
N ARG A 125 1.19 -21.37 -10.52
CA ARG A 125 0.58 -20.03 -10.77
C ARG A 125 -0.87 -19.96 -10.33
N GLY A 126 -1.68 -21.00 -10.56
CA GLY A 126 -3.07 -21.11 -10.10
C GLY A 126 -3.16 -21.60 -8.65
N PHE A 127 -3.55 -20.72 -7.73
CA PHE A 127 -3.69 -21.00 -6.29
C PHE A 127 -5.15 -21.23 -5.87
N ARG A 128 -6.10 -20.64 -6.61
CA ARG A 128 -7.53 -20.83 -6.42
C ARG A 128 -8.28 -20.81 -7.75
N GLU A 129 -9.52 -21.28 -7.71
CA GLU A 129 -10.52 -21.12 -8.76
C GLU A 129 -11.55 -20.03 -8.38
N THR A 130 -12.29 -19.55 -9.37
CA THR A 130 -13.40 -18.60 -9.24
C THR A 130 -14.73 -19.24 -9.59
N GLU A 131 -15.86 -18.56 -9.36
CA GLU A 131 -17.18 -19.13 -9.64
C GLU A 131 -17.42 -19.40 -11.14
N THR A 132 -16.68 -18.73 -12.03
CA THR A 132 -16.66 -19.01 -13.48
C THR A 132 -15.68 -20.13 -13.88
N GLY A 133 -14.98 -20.75 -12.93
CA GLY A 133 -13.93 -21.76 -13.19
C GLY A 133 -12.56 -21.17 -13.56
N SER A 134 -12.38 -19.85 -13.52
CA SER A 134 -11.09 -19.22 -13.83
C SER A 134 -10.07 -19.40 -12.72
N GLU A 135 -8.83 -19.72 -13.06
CA GLU A 135 -7.73 -19.75 -12.08
C GLU A 135 -7.26 -18.34 -11.68
N ARG A 136 -6.80 -18.20 -10.42
CA ARG A 136 -6.21 -16.97 -9.88
C ARG A 136 -4.98 -17.29 -9.00
N GLY A 137 -4.04 -16.35 -8.94
CA GLY A 137 -2.73 -16.53 -8.30
C GLY A 137 -2.27 -15.33 -7.46
N ILE A 138 -0.96 -15.18 -7.28
CA ILE A 138 -0.40 -13.95 -6.68
C ILE A 138 -0.62 -12.74 -7.58
N PHE A 139 -1.36 -11.74 -7.09
CA PHE A 139 -1.55 -10.46 -7.78
C PHE A 139 -0.79 -9.31 -7.12
N CYS A 140 -1.13 -8.90 -5.88
CA CYS A 140 -0.55 -7.69 -5.26
C CYS A 140 0.67 -7.93 -4.35
N GLY A 141 0.89 -9.15 -3.85
CA GLY A 141 1.96 -9.44 -2.88
C GLY A 141 1.90 -8.68 -1.54
N MET A 142 0.77 -8.04 -1.23
CA MET A 142 0.56 -7.17 -0.05
C MET A 142 -0.59 -7.63 0.86
N GLY A 143 -1.23 -8.78 0.59
CA GLY A 143 -2.45 -9.22 1.28
C GLY A 143 -3.75 -8.49 0.85
N VAL A 144 -3.63 -7.26 0.35
CA VAL A 144 -4.73 -6.35 -0.02
C VAL A 144 -5.73 -6.93 -1.05
N CYS A 145 -5.27 -7.68 -2.05
CA CYS A 145 -6.13 -8.16 -3.14
C CYS A 145 -7.04 -9.34 -2.76
N GLN A 146 -6.71 -10.09 -1.71
CA GLN A 146 -7.41 -11.33 -1.32
C GLN A 146 -7.58 -12.37 -2.45
N ASP A 147 -6.71 -12.37 -3.46
CA ASP A 147 -6.86 -13.20 -4.67
C ASP A 147 -5.98 -14.46 -4.65
N CYS A 148 -4.85 -14.41 -3.94
CA CYS A 148 -3.88 -15.49 -3.82
C CYS A 148 -4.25 -16.50 -2.72
N LEU A 149 -5.52 -16.89 -2.65
CA LEU A 149 -6.01 -17.74 -1.57
C LEU A 149 -5.62 -19.20 -1.80
N VAL A 150 -5.35 -19.91 -0.72
CA VAL A 150 -5.14 -21.36 -0.66
C VAL A 150 -5.87 -21.93 0.55
N THR A 151 -6.13 -23.24 0.51
CA THR A 151 -6.49 -24.00 1.71
C THR A 151 -5.21 -24.48 2.39
N VAL A 152 -5.09 -24.35 3.71
CA VAL A 152 -3.94 -24.82 4.49
C VAL A 152 -4.46 -25.64 5.66
N ASP A 153 -4.05 -26.91 5.77
CA ASP A 153 -4.46 -27.85 6.82
C ASP A 153 -6.00 -27.91 6.96
N GLY A 154 -6.69 -28.01 5.82
CA GLY A 154 -8.15 -27.98 5.71
C GLY A 154 -8.82 -26.61 5.90
N ARG A 155 -8.09 -25.57 6.31
CA ARG A 155 -8.63 -24.21 6.53
C ARG A 155 -8.58 -23.39 5.24
N PRO A 156 -9.72 -23.01 4.63
CA PRO A 156 -9.75 -22.17 3.43
C PRO A 156 -9.43 -20.70 3.76
N GLY A 157 -9.40 -19.85 2.72
CA GLY A 157 -9.29 -18.40 2.86
C GLY A 157 -7.91 -17.86 3.20
N ARG A 158 -6.86 -18.70 3.22
CA ARG A 158 -5.53 -18.27 3.66
C ARG A 158 -4.81 -17.53 2.53
N ARG A 159 -4.42 -16.28 2.79
CA ARG A 159 -3.63 -15.43 1.87
C ARG A 159 -2.22 -16.02 1.70
N ALA A 160 -1.95 -16.75 0.62
CA ALA A 160 -0.64 -17.36 0.38
C ALA A 160 0.53 -16.36 0.41
N CYS A 161 0.31 -15.08 0.06
CA CYS A 161 1.36 -14.05 0.12
C CYS A 161 1.67 -13.51 1.52
N MET A 162 0.83 -13.81 2.52
CA MET A 162 0.97 -13.41 3.92
C MET A 162 1.25 -14.61 4.85
N THR A 163 0.81 -15.82 4.48
CA THR A 163 1.10 -17.06 5.21
C THR A 163 2.55 -17.50 4.95
N ALA A 164 3.32 -17.75 6.00
CA ALA A 164 4.66 -18.33 5.92
C ALA A 164 4.60 -19.82 5.54
N ALA A 165 5.57 -20.30 4.76
CA ALA A 165 5.78 -21.72 4.56
C ALA A 165 6.39 -22.34 5.83
N ALA A 166 5.78 -23.44 6.31
CA ALA A 166 6.22 -24.22 7.47
C ALA A 166 6.34 -25.71 7.09
N GLU A 167 7.04 -26.49 7.92
CA GLU A 167 7.27 -27.92 7.63
C GLU A 167 5.96 -28.70 7.78
N GLY A 168 5.65 -29.55 6.80
CA GLY A 168 4.53 -30.51 6.87
C GLY A 168 3.13 -29.94 6.63
N LEU A 169 2.98 -28.69 6.20
CA LEU A 169 1.67 -28.13 5.85
C LEU A 169 1.03 -28.91 4.67
N ASP A 170 -0.26 -29.21 4.78
CA ASP A 170 -1.07 -29.66 3.64
C ASP A 170 -1.73 -28.43 2.98
N VAL A 171 -1.10 -27.94 1.91
CA VAL A 171 -1.63 -26.82 1.14
C VAL A 171 -2.36 -27.35 -0.08
N ARG A 172 -3.53 -26.79 -0.38
CA ARG A 172 -4.31 -27.18 -1.56
C ARG A 172 -4.82 -25.96 -2.31
N ARG A 173 -5.05 -26.13 -3.62
CA ARG A 173 -5.78 -25.16 -4.42
C ARG A 173 -7.14 -24.89 -3.77
N GLN A 174 -7.49 -23.62 -3.62
CA GLN A 174 -8.78 -23.27 -3.02
C GLN A 174 -9.89 -23.34 -4.09
N PRO A 175 -10.96 -24.13 -3.91
CA PRO A 175 -12.13 -24.07 -4.78
C PRO A 175 -12.84 -22.71 -4.65
N ALA A 176 -13.66 -22.36 -5.64
CA ALA A 176 -14.40 -21.12 -5.68
C ALA A 176 -15.28 -20.90 -4.42
N ARG A 177 -15.99 -21.97 -4.02
CA ARG A 177 -16.83 -22.05 -2.83
C ARG A 177 -16.30 -23.19 -1.94
N PRO A 178 -15.37 -22.91 -1.01
CA PRO A 178 -14.93 -23.92 -0.05
C PRO A 178 -16.10 -24.33 0.87
N PRO A 179 -16.13 -25.58 1.35
CA PRO A 179 -17.19 -26.04 2.25
C PRO A 179 -17.20 -25.23 3.54
N LEU A 180 -18.39 -24.94 4.07
CA LEU A 180 -18.56 -24.32 5.37
C LEU A 180 -18.25 -25.33 6.47
N THR A 181 -16.98 -25.37 6.90
CA THR A 181 -16.59 -26.04 8.14
C THR A 181 -17.00 -25.18 9.34
N PRO A 182 -17.59 -25.75 10.41
CA PRO A 182 -17.77 -25.02 11.66
C PRO A 182 -16.43 -24.39 12.11
N PRO A 183 -16.43 -23.15 12.63
CA PRO A 183 -15.20 -22.55 13.11
C PRO A 183 -14.62 -23.43 14.23
N PRO A 184 -13.31 -23.74 14.23
CA PRO A 184 -12.70 -24.41 15.38
C PRO A 184 -12.86 -23.51 16.61
N ALA A 185 -12.92 -24.13 17.79
CA ALA A 185 -12.89 -23.40 19.06
C ALA A 185 -11.72 -22.40 19.04
N THR A 186 -12.01 -21.14 19.37
CA THR A 186 -11.01 -20.09 19.19
C THR A 186 -9.85 -20.27 20.17
N THR A 187 -8.63 -20.23 19.63
CA THR A 187 -7.39 -20.21 20.41
C THR A 187 -6.84 -18.79 20.55
N LEU A 188 -7.56 -17.78 20.06
CA LEU A 188 -7.14 -16.39 20.11
C LEU A 188 -7.43 -15.82 21.50
N THR A 189 -6.40 -15.32 22.18
CA THR A 189 -6.53 -14.66 23.47
C THR A 189 -6.97 -13.20 23.27
N PRO A 190 -8.06 -12.72 23.91
CA PRO A 190 -8.42 -11.31 23.92
C PRO A 190 -7.42 -10.48 24.74
N VAL A 191 -6.96 -9.35 24.20
CA VAL A 191 -5.99 -8.45 24.85
C VAL A 191 -6.41 -6.99 24.68
N LEU A 192 -6.69 -6.30 25.80
CA LEU A 192 -6.86 -4.84 25.86
C LEU A 192 -5.51 -4.12 25.95
N ARG A 193 -5.32 -3.04 25.20
CA ARG A 193 -4.11 -2.20 25.19
C ARG A 193 -4.46 -0.71 25.20
N THR A 194 -3.79 0.08 26.05
CA THR A 194 -4.05 1.53 26.20
C THR A 194 -2.77 2.39 26.04
N PRO A 195 -2.03 2.25 24.92
CA PRO A 195 -0.77 2.96 24.73
C PRO A 195 -0.99 4.49 24.63
N GLN A 196 0.02 5.29 24.95
CA GLN A 196 -0.08 6.74 24.76
C GLN A 196 -0.16 7.10 23.27
N VAL A 197 0.68 6.49 22.43
CA VAL A 197 0.66 6.63 20.97
C VAL A 197 0.55 5.26 20.30
N LEU A 198 -0.42 5.10 19.40
CA LEU A 198 -0.55 3.96 18.49
C LEU A 198 -0.14 4.36 17.08
N VAL A 199 0.73 3.59 16.45
CA VAL A 199 1.14 3.78 15.05
C VAL A 199 0.68 2.60 14.19
N LEU A 200 -0.09 2.87 13.14
CA LEU A 200 -0.57 1.86 12.19
C LEU A 200 0.29 1.83 10.94
N GLY A 201 1.12 0.79 10.79
CA GLY A 201 2.00 0.53 9.65
C GLY A 201 3.45 0.94 9.91
N GLY A 202 4.36 -0.03 9.92
CA GLY A 202 5.81 0.17 10.08
C GLY A 202 6.53 0.54 8.80
N GLY A 203 5.93 1.41 7.98
CA GLY A 203 6.59 2.03 6.83
C GLY A 203 7.61 3.10 7.24
N ALA A 204 8.19 3.80 6.26
CA ALA A 204 9.16 4.86 6.52
C ALA A 204 8.62 5.97 7.44
N GLY A 205 7.38 6.41 7.24
CA GLY A 205 6.74 7.43 8.10
C GLY A 205 6.28 6.89 9.46
N GLY A 206 5.77 5.65 9.53
CA GLY A 206 5.35 5.07 10.80
C GLY A 206 6.53 4.77 11.74
N LEU A 207 7.63 4.22 11.21
CA LEU A 207 8.84 4.00 12.00
C LEU A 207 9.46 5.30 12.51
N THR A 208 9.53 6.37 11.70
CA THR A 208 10.04 7.66 12.19
C THR A 208 9.08 8.38 13.12
N ALA A 209 7.76 8.20 12.97
CA ALA A 209 6.78 8.69 13.93
C ALA A 209 6.91 7.99 15.28
N ALA A 210 7.05 6.66 15.27
CA ALA A 210 7.23 5.89 16.49
C ALA A 210 8.53 6.28 17.23
N ILE A 211 9.65 6.43 16.49
CA ILE A 211 10.90 6.93 17.06
C ILE A 211 10.72 8.33 17.66
N ALA A 212 10.13 9.28 16.92
CA ALA A 212 9.98 10.66 17.39
C ALA A 212 9.04 10.78 18.61
N ALA A 213 8.01 9.94 18.69
CA ALA A 213 7.14 9.85 19.87
C ALA A 213 7.89 9.28 21.10
N ARG A 214 8.73 8.25 20.90
CA ARG A 214 9.63 7.73 21.96
C ARG A 214 10.66 8.76 22.41
N GLU A 215 11.27 9.50 21.48
CA GLU A 215 12.22 10.59 21.76
C GLU A 215 11.55 11.74 22.55
N ALA A 216 10.24 11.96 22.37
CA ALA A 216 9.43 12.89 23.15
C ALA A 216 8.93 12.31 24.50
N GLY A 217 9.28 11.07 24.84
CA GLY A 217 8.97 10.43 26.11
C GLY A 217 7.66 9.62 26.17
N ALA A 218 6.96 9.44 25.04
CA ALA A 218 5.71 8.71 25.02
C ALA A 218 5.89 7.18 25.08
N GLU A 219 4.90 6.46 25.60
CA GLU A 219 4.72 5.03 25.32
C GLU A 219 4.19 4.84 23.89
N VAL A 220 4.82 3.94 23.11
CA VAL A 220 4.48 3.75 21.71
C VAL A 220 4.31 2.28 21.37
N LEU A 221 3.11 1.95 20.88
CA LEU A 221 2.79 0.68 20.23
C LEU A 221 2.70 0.89 18.72
N LEU A 222 3.31 0.00 17.95
CA LEU A 222 3.22 -0.01 16.48
C LEU A 222 2.67 -1.35 16.00
N LEU A 223 1.64 -1.31 15.16
CA LEU A 223 1.06 -2.50 14.51
C LEU A 223 1.48 -2.55 13.04
N ASP A 224 1.94 -3.70 12.56
CA ASP A 224 2.18 -3.95 11.14
C ASP A 224 1.65 -5.34 10.75
N GLU A 225 0.87 -5.41 9.67
CA GLU A 225 0.29 -6.67 9.18
C GLU A 225 1.32 -7.64 8.58
N ARG A 226 2.54 -7.18 8.32
CA ARG A 226 3.64 -8.01 7.81
C ARG A 226 4.49 -8.54 8.97
N THR A 227 5.10 -9.71 8.75
CA THR A 227 6.07 -10.31 9.67
C THR A 227 7.38 -9.50 9.80
N THR A 228 7.62 -8.52 8.92
CA THR A 228 8.79 -7.63 8.97
C THR A 228 8.39 -6.18 8.68
N THR A 229 8.83 -5.26 9.55
CA THR A 229 8.65 -3.81 9.35
C THR A 229 9.64 -3.24 8.33
N GLY A 230 9.38 -2.01 7.86
CA GLY A 230 10.09 -1.32 6.78
C GLY A 230 9.18 -0.95 5.60
N GLY A 231 7.95 -1.47 5.57
CA GLY A 231 6.91 -1.18 4.57
C GLY A 231 7.33 -1.41 3.11
N GLN A 232 6.61 -0.79 2.19
CA GLN A 232 6.76 -1.05 0.75
C GLN A 232 7.98 -0.39 0.09
N TYR A 233 8.63 0.58 0.74
CA TYR A 233 9.84 1.22 0.19
C TYR A 233 11.12 0.47 0.55
N PHE A 234 11.32 0.15 1.84
CA PHE A 234 12.52 -0.55 2.26
C PHE A 234 12.42 -2.07 2.03
N LYS A 235 11.21 -2.64 2.08
CA LYS A 235 10.87 -4.08 1.94
C LYS A 235 11.95 -5.00 2.51
N GLN A 236 11.91 -5.28 3.80
CA GLN A 236 12.93 -6.12 4.44
C GLN A 236 12.87 -7.58 3.93
N ALA A 237 14.02 -8.25 4.04
CA ALA A 237 14.14 -9.67 3.75
C ALA A 237 13.50 -10.48 4.89
N SER A 238 12.86 -11.59 4.55
CA SER A 238 12.41 -12.56 5.54
C SER A 238 13.56 -13.44 6.00
N GLY A 239 13.53 -13.89 7.25
CA GLY A 239 14.61 -14.68 7.85
C GLY A 239 15.95 -13.95 7.98
N SER A 240 17.03 -14.69 8.20
CA SER A 240 18.38 -14.16 8.45
C SER A 240 19.18 -13.82 7.17
N VAL A 241 18.51 -13.26 6.17
CA VAL A 241 19.10 -12.91 4.87
C VAL A 241 19.71 -11.49 4.93
N PRO A 242 20.97 -11.29 4.48
CA PRO A 242 21.57 -9.95 4.48
C PRO A 242 20.84 -8.99 3.51
N PRO A 243 20.88 -7.67 3.79
CA PRO A 243 20.32 -6.66 2.89
C PRO A 243 20.87 -6.77 1.47
N LEU A 244 19.97 -6.72 0.48
CA LEU A 244 20.27 -6.77 -0.95
C LEU A 244 21.07 -5.55 -1.42
N ASP A 245 20.77 -4.39 -0.84
CA ASP A 245 21.32 -3.10 -1.24
C ASP A 245 21.27 -2.07 -0.10
N ALA A 246 21.80 -0.87 -0.38
CA ALA A 246 21.82 0.25 0.56
C ALA A 246 20.42 0.68 1.04
N GLN A 247 19.38 0.50 0.21
CA GLN A 247 18.00 0.84 0.54
C GLN A 247 17.42 -0.15 1.56
N GLN A 248 17.59 -1.46 1.33
CA GLN A 248 17.19 -2.46 2.32
C GLN A 248 18.00 -2.30 3.62
N ALA A 249 19.30 -1.97 3.53
CA ALA A 249 20.16 -1.70 4.70
C ALA A 249 19.83 -0.40 5.46
N GLU A 250 19.25 0.60 4.79
CA GLU A 250 18.69 1.79 5.44
C GLU A 250 17.46 1.45 6.26
N GLY A 251 16.52 0.69 5.70
CA GLY A 251 15.34 0.22 6.44
C GLY A 251 15.70 -0.69 7.62
N ALA A 252 16.69 -1.58 7.47
CA ALA A 252 17.16 -2.42 8.56
C ALA A 252 17.69 -1.58 9.74
N ARG A 253 18.45 -0.51 9.45
CA ARG A 253 18.92 0.44 10.47
C ARG A 253 17.78 1.22 11.11
N LEU A 254 16.77 1.63 10.34
CA LEU A 254 15.58 2.32 10.87
C LEU A 254 14.76 1.43 11.80
N VAL A 255 14.56 0.15 11.45
CA VAL A 255 13.89 -0.84 12.33
C VAL A 255 14.71 -1.09 13.59
N SER A 256 16.04 -1.19 13.49
CA SER A 256 16.93 -1.29 14.67
C SER A 256 16.86 -0.05 15.56
N ALA A 257 16.76 1.16 14.97
CA ALA A 257 16.62 2.40 15.72
C ALA A 257 15.28 2.49 16.46
N ALA A 258 14.17 2.03 15.85
CA ALA A 258 12.87 1.95 16.51
C ALA A 258 12.92 1.02 17.74
N ARG A 259 13.57 -0.15 17.62
CA ARG A 259 13.80 -1.06 18.77
C ARG A 259 14.66 -0.41 19.85
N ALA A 260 15.75 0.25 19.46
CA ALA A 260 16.65 0.93 20.40
C ALA A 260 15.99 2.11 21.14
N ALA A 261 15.03 2.79 20.51
CA ALA A 261 14.18 3.81 21.14
C ALA A 261 13.10 3.21 22.07
N GLY A 262 12.94 1.88 22.11
CA GLY A 262 11.93 1.19 22.90
C GLY A 262 10.51 1.28 22.33
N VAL A 263 10.36 1.35 20.99
CA VAL A 263 9.06 1.14 20.33
C VAL A 263 8.67 -0.33 20.47
N GLU A 264 7.49 -0.61 21.03
CA GLU A 264 6.89 -1.94 20.94
C GLU A 264 6.30 -2.14 19.54
N MET A 265 6.62 -3.26 18.89
CA MET A 265 6.15 -3.55 17.53
C MET A 265 5.50 -4.93 17.48
N LEU A 266 4.21 -4.97 17.16
CA LEU A 266 3.47 -6.20 16.89
C LEU A 266 3.44 -6.44 15.38
N HIS A 267 4.11 -7.52 14.96
CA HIS A 267 4.24 -7.95 13.57
C HIS A 267 3.20 -9.03 13.24
N GLY A 268 2.64 -9.00 12.04
CA GLY A 268 1.54 -9.90 11.67
C GLY A 268 0.18 -9.48 12.27
N ALA A 269 0.09 -8.32 12.91
CA ALA A 269 -1.12 -7.77 13.48
C ALA A 269 -1.96 -7.06 12.39
N GLU A 270 -3.01 -7.71 11.92
CA GLU A 270 -3.92 -7.14 10.92
C GLU A 270 -5.02 -6.32 11.60
N VAL A 271 -5.01 -5.00 11.37
CA VAL A 271 -6.13 -4.10 11.73
C VAL A 271 -7.34 -4.42 10.87
N TRP A 272 -8.48 -4.66 11.53
CA TRP A 272 -9.76 -4.98 10.90
C TRP A 272 -10.90 -4.06 11.34
N GLY A 273 -10.81 -3.40 12.50
CA GLY A 273 -11.79 -2.42 12.98
C GLY A 273 -11.17 -1.08 13.37
N ALA A 274 -11.92 0.01 13.18
CA ALA A 274 -11.58 1.34 13.65
C ALA A 274 -12.86 2.11 13.99
N PHE A 275 -12.90 2.72 15.17
CA PHE A 275 -14.07 3.36 15.77
C PHE A 275 -13.69 4.72 16.37
N PRO A 276 -14.65 5.63 16.61
CA PRO A 276 -14.42 6.88 17.34
C PRO A 276 -13.74 6.64 18.70
N GLY A 277 -13.11 7.68 19.27
CA GLY A 277 -12.44 7.58 20.57
C GLY A 277 -10.92 7.31 20.54
N PRO A 278 -10.23 7.54 19.41
CA PRO A 278 -10.07 6.53 18.36
C PRO A 278 -9.70 5.13 18.90
N ARG A 279 -10.55 4.13 18.67
CA ARG A 279 -10.36 2.73 19.11
C ARG A 279 -10.09 1.81 17.92
N ILE A 280 -9.11 0.91 18.02
CA ILE A 280 -8.63 0.07 16.92
C ILE A 280 -8.72 -1.42 17.30
N LEU A 281 -9.37 -2.22 16.45
CA LEU A 281 -9.40 -3.68 16.58
C LEU A 281 -8.44 -4.33 15.58
N ALA A 282 -7.61 -5.23 16.09
CA ALA A 282 -6.63 -5.97 15.30
C ALA A 282 -6.58 -7.46 15.71
N ALA A 283 -5.90 -8.30 14.93
CA ALA A 283 -5.63 -9.68 15.31
C ALA A 283 -4.31 -10.18 14.73
N ASP A 284 -3.63 -11.08 15.44
CA ASP A 284 -2.48 -11.83 14.94
C ASP A 284 -2.78 -13.35 14.93
N ALA A 285 -1.75 -14.20 14.96
CA ALA A 285 -1.91 -15.65 14.95
C ALA A 285 -2.37 -16.26 16.30
N ALA A 286 -2.27 -15.51 17.41
CA ALA A 286 -2.51 -15.97 18.78
C ALA A 286 -3.42 -15.03 19.60
N HIS A 287 -3.61 -13.79 19.17
CA HIS A 287 -4.36 -12.77 19.91
C HIS A 287 -5.39 -12.05 19.05
N VAL A 288 -6.45 -11.58 19.70
CA VAL A 288 -7.29 -10.49 19.18
C VAL A 288 -7.11 -9.29 20.11
N TYR A 289 -6.87 -8.13 19.50
CA TYR A 289 -6.52 -6.91 20.21
C TYR A 289 -7.65 -5.91 20.13
N ASP A 290 -7.93 -5.30 21.27
CA ASP A 290 -8.56 -4.00 21.34
C ASP A 290 -7.53 -2.98 21.83
N VAL A 291 -7.40 -1.87 21.10
CA VAL A 291 -6.41 -0.85 21.36
C VAL A 291 -7.09 0.52 21.43
N ALA A 292 -7.10 1.11 22.62
CA ALA A 292 -7.62 2.44 22.92
C ALA A 292 -6.47 3.43 23.22
N PRO A 293 -5.80 3.98 22.19
CA PRO A 293 -4.73 4.95 22.35
C PRO A 293 -5.21 6.35 22.73
N ARG A 294 -4.34 7.15 23.37
CA ARG A 294 -4.56 8.60 23.52
C ARG A 294 -4.33 9.39 22.23
N ALA A 295 -3.43 8.88 21.37
CA ALA A 295 -3.13 9.46 20.07
C ALA A 295 -2.88 8.36 19.01
N LEU A 296 -3.48 8.52 17.83
CA LEU A 296 -3.38 7.58 16.72
C LEU A 296 -2.60 8.20 15.56
N ILE A 297 -1.62 7.49 15.01
CA ILE A 297 -0.90 7.87 13.79
C ILE A 297 -1.14 6.81 12.72
N VAL A 298 -1.86 7.18 11.66
CA VAL A 298 -2.13 6.30 10.51
C VAL A 298 -1.02 6.45 9.46
N ALA A 299 -0.25 5.39 9.24
CA ALA A 299 0.86 5.31 8.30
C ALA A 299 0.72 4.13 7.32
N THR A 300 -0.52 3.78 6.98
CA THR A 300 -0.95 2.62 6.17
C THR A 300 -0.45 2.60 4.72
N GLY A 301 0.10 3.72 4.23
CA GLY A 301 0.69 3.80 2.89
C GLY A 301 -0.34 3.72 1.76
N ALA A 302 0.04 3.07 0.66
CA ALA A 302 -0.75 2.99 -0.56
C ALA A 302 -0.57 1.62 -1.24
N TYR A 303 -1.58 1.18 -2.00
CA TYR A 303 -1.53 -0.02 -2.83
C TYR A 303 -1.51 0.36 -4.32
N GLU A 304 -0.98 -0.53 -5.18
CA GLU A 304 -0.84 -0.25 -6.61
C GLU A 304 -2.18 -0.14 -7.34
N ARG A 305 -2.26 0.80 -8.28
CA ARG A 305 -3.34 0.92 -9.26
C ARG A 305 -3.06 -0.06 -10.41
N PRO A 306 -3.96 -1.01 -10.68
CA PRO A 306 -3.81 -1.95 -11.79
C PRO A 306 -4.08 -1.27 -13.14
N LEU A 307 -3.67 -1.95 -14.20
CA LEU A 307 -4.22 -1.74 -15.53
C LEU A 307 -5.21 -2.87 -15.80
N MET A 308 -6.46 -2.52 -16.07
CA MET A 308 -7.56 -3.45 -16.33
C MET A 308 -7.66 -3.61 -17.86
N ILE A 309 -6.86 -4.51 -18.43
CA ILE A 309 -6.90 -4.89 -19.85
C ILE A 309 -7.37 -6.35 -19.98
N PRO A 310 -7.89 -6.79 -21.13
CA PRO A 310 -8.17 -8.21 -21.36
C PRO A 310 -7.00 -9.10 -20.92
N GLY A 311 -7.28 -10.08 -20.06
CA GLY A 311 -6.29 -10.98 -19.45
C GLY A 311 -5.50 -10.44 -18.25
N TRP A 312 -5.77 -9.23 -17.73
CA TRP A 312 -5.09 -8.74 -16.51
C TRP A 312 -5.34 -9.60 -15.26
N THR A 313 -6.34 -10.49 -15.32
CA THR A 313 -6.71 -11.42 -14.25
C THR A 313 -5.94 -12.74 -14.25
N GLU A 314 -5.21 -13.05 -15.33
CA GLU A 314 -4.56 -14.36 -15.50
C GLU A 314 -3.50 -14.67 -14.43
N PRO A 315 -3.35 -15.96 -14.03
CA PRO A 315 -2.22 -16.41 -13.22
C PRO A 315 -0.88 -16.07 -13.88
N GLY A 316 0.06 -15.51 -13.10
CA GLY A 316 1.32 -14.99 -13.61
C GLY A 316 1.29 -13.50 -13.98
N VAL A 317 0.10 -12.89 -14.12
CA VAL A 317 -0.05 -11.43 -14.13
C VAL A 317 -0.10 -10.91 -12.70
N MET A 318 0.80 -9.99 -12.36
CA MET A 318 0.92 -9.45 -11.01
C MET A 318 1.32 -7.96 -11.03
N THR A 319 1.25 -7.30 -9.87
CA THR A 319 1.74 -5.93 -9.76
C THR A 319 3.27 -5.88 -9.67
N VAL A 320 3.88 -4.77 -10.07
CA VAL A 320 5.34 -4.60 -10.00
C VAL A 320 5.84 -4.67 -8.54
N GLY A 321 5.06 -4.15 -7.58
CA GLY A 321 5.34 -4.29 -6.16
C GLY A 321 5.17 -5.72 -5.61
N ALA A 322 4.35 -6.56 -6.26
CA ALA A 322 4.27 -7.99 -5.95
C ALA A 322 5.54 -8.72 -6.38
N ALA A 323 5.99 -8.51 -7.62
CA ALA A 323 7.26 -9.02 -8.12
C ALA A 323 8.45 -8.53 -7.27
N GLN A 324 8.42 -7.26 -6.85
CA GLN A 324 9.42 -6.72 -5.92
C GLN A 324 9.35 -7.37 -4.54
N THR A 325 8.15 -7.74 -4.05
CA THR A 325 8.01 -8.44 -2.77
C THR A 325 8.61 -9.84 -2.86
N LEU A 326 8.28 -10.61 -3.92
CA LEU A 326 8.89 -11.91 -4.19
C LEU A 326 10.43 -11.82 -4.15
N TRP A 327 11.01 -10.84 -4.82
CA TRP A 327 12.46 -10.69 -4.90
C TRP A 327 13.12 -10.10 -3.63
N ARG A 328 12.61 -8.97 -3.11
CA ARG A 328 13.22 -8.27 -1.96
C ARG A 328 12.99 -8.98 -0.64
N SER A 329 11.82 -9.58 -0.44
CA SER A 329 11.49 -10.28 0.81
C SER A 329 11.90 -11.75 0.80
N TYR A 330 11.77 -12.45 -0.33
CA TYR A 330 11.93 -13.92 -0.37
C TYR A 330 13.00 -14.44 -1.34
N ARG A 331 13.64 -13.56 -2.14
CA ARG A 331 14.60 -13.93 -3.21
C ARG A 331 14.00 -14.84 -4.30
N THR A 332 12.67 -14.85 -4.43
CA THR A 332 11.95 -15.53 -5.50
C THR A 332 11.84 -14.60 -6.72
N LEU A 333 12.10 -15.11 -7.92
CA LEU A 333 11.76 -14.43 -9.17
C LEU A 333 10.29 -14.73 -9.54
N PRO A 334 9.53 -13.77 -10.11
CA PRO A 334 8.15 -14.02 -10.56
C PRO A 334 8.08 -14.98 -11.77
N GLY A 335 9.18 -15.06 -12.52
CA GLY A 335 9.38 -15.88 -13.71
C GLY A 335 10.86 -15.82 -14.11
N ARG A 336 11.28 -16.69 -15.03
CA ARG A 336 12.61 -16.63 -15.66
C ARG A 336 12.61 -15.58 -16.76
N ARG A 337 11.55 -15.51 -17.57
CA ARG A 337 11.31 -14.52 -18.61
C ARG A 337 10.14 -13.62 -18.22
N VAL A 338 10.37 -12.31 -18.13
CA VAL A 338 9.42 -11.36 -17.52
C VAL A 338 9.21 -10.14 -18.40
N ALA A 339 7.95 -9.78 -18.64
CA ALA A 339 7.59 -8.47 -19.20
C ALA A 339 7.17 -7.52 -18.07
N VAL A 340 7.64 -6.27 -18.12
CA VAL A 340 7.32 -5.24 -17.12
C VAL A 340 6.73 -4.03 -17.84
N PHE A 341 5.54 -3.61 -17.41
CA PHE A 341 4.89 -2.38 -17.89
C PHE A 341 4.47 -1.51 -16.72
N GLY A 342 4.59 -0.20 -16.87
CA GLY A 342 3.96 0.68 -15.90
C GLY A 342 4.09 2.16 -16.20
N ASN A 343 3.82 2.94 -15.18
CA ASN A 343 3.89 4.38 -15.20
C ASN A 343 4.58 4.92 -13.94
N GLY A 344 5.90 5.11 -14.03
CA GLY A 344 6.71 5.59 -12.91
C GLY A 344 8.05 4.85 -12.75
N PRO A 345 8.95 5.36 -11.91
CA PRO A 345 10.30 4.82 -11.77
C PRO A 345 10.36 3.42 -11.14
N LEU A 346 9.29 2.96 -10.49
CA LEU A 346 9.26 1.64 -9.84
C LEU A 346 9.45 0.50 -10.85
N SER A 347 8.83 0.57 -12.04
CA SER A 347 8.96 -0.45 -13.08
C SER A 347 10.42 -0.64 -13.51
N ALA A 348 11.15 0.44 -13.76
CA ALA A 348 12.57 0.39 -14.08
C ALA A 348 13.44 -0.10 -12.91
N GLN A 349 13.11 0.31 -11.67
CA GLN A 349 13.81 -0.18 -10.48
C GLN A 349 13.66 -1.70 -10.33
N VAL A 350 12.44 -2.23 -10.44
CA VAL A 350 12.17 -3.66 -10.25
C VAL A 350 12.70 -4.49 -11.40
N ALA A 351 12.60 -4.02 -12.64
CA ALA A 351 13.27 -4.68 -13.78
C ALA A 351 14.78 -4.82 -13.56
N LEU A 352 15.45 -3.80 -12.99
CA LEU A 352 16.89 -3.89 -12.68
C LEU A 352 17.17 -4.87 -11.53
N GLU A 353 16.31 -4.91 -10.52
CA GLU A 353 16.43 -5.83 -9.40
C GLU A 353 16.26 -7.29 -9.85
N LEU A 354 15.26 -7.59 -10.68
CA LEU A 354 15.01 -8.91 -11.25
C LEU A 354 16.12 -9.32 -12.24
N ALA A 355 16.60 -8.41 -13.10
CA ALA A 355 17.74 -8.67 -13.98
C ALA A 355 19.08 -8.88 -13.24
N ARG A 356 19.20 -8.36 -12.02
CA ARG A 356 20.31 -8.70 -11.10
C ARG A 356 20.11 -10.04 -10.39
N GLY A 357 18.86 -10.46 -10.22
CA GLY A 357 18.49 -11.78 -9.71
C GLY A 357 18.59 -12.92 -10.73
N GLY A 358 18.76 -12.61 -12.01
CA GLY A 358 18.93 -13.59 -13.09
C GLY A 358 17.69 -13.80 -13.97
N ALA A 359 16.64 -12.98 -13.84
CA ALA A 359 15.54 -12.98 -14.80
C ALA A 359 15.93 -12.28 -16.12
N GLU A 360 15.50 -12.84 -17.24
CA GLU A 360 15.43 -12.15 -18.53
C GLU A 360 14.27 -11.15 -18.49
N ILE A 361 14.56 -9.87 -18.71
CA ILE A 361 13.53 -8.84 -18.91
C ILE A 361 13.26 -8.76 -20.42
N ALA A 362 12.28 -9.54 -20.88
CA ALA A 362 11.89 -9.61 -22.29
C ALA A 362 11.40 -8.25 -22.81
N PHE A 363 10.70 -7.49 -21.97
CA PHE A 363 10.25 -6.13 -22.30
C PHE A 363 10.14 -5.23 -21.06
N LEU A 364 10.42 -3.94 -21.23
CA LEU A 364 10.23 -2.89 -20.22
C LEU A 364 9.51 -1.68 -20.84
N GLY A 365 8.18 -1.64 -20.72
CA GLY A 365 7.35 -0.54 -21.20
C GLY A 365 7.10 0.53 -20.13
N GLU A 366 7.23 1.80 -20.53
CA GLU A 366 6.84 2.96 -19.73
C GLU A 366 5.76 3.75 -20.49
N ALA A 367 4.61 3.95 -19.83
CA ALA A 367 3.44 4.60 -20.41
C ALA A 367 3.63 6.11 -20.64
N ALA A 368 4.57 6.74 -19.93
CA ALA A 368 4.97 8.13 -20.14
C ALA A 368 5.83 8.30 -21.40
N PRO A 369 5.69 9.42 -22.13
CA PRO A 369 6.58 9.76 -23.23
C PRO A 369 8.02 9.94 -22.76
N ASP A 370 8.95 9.90 -23.71
CA ASP A 370 10.39 9.98 -23.46
C ASP A 370 10.76 11.22 -22.60
N PRO A 371 11.58 11.07 -21.53
CA PRO A 371 12.12 12.17 -20.72
C PRO A 371 12.71 13.34 -21.51
N LEU A 372 13.29 13.09 -22.69
CA LEU A 372 13.83 14.11 -23.59
C LEU A 372 12.74 15.07 -24.12
N ARG A 373 11.48 14.64 -24.17
CA ARG A 373 10.32 15.48 -24.52
C ARG A 373 9.82 16.32 -23.34
N ARG A 374 10.43 16.20 -22.15
CA ARG A 374 10.05 16.91 -20.91
C ARG A 374 11.24 17.54 -20.18
N PRO A 375 12.10 18.34 -20.86
CA PRO A 375 13.33 18.87 -20.28
C PRO A 375 13.09 19.72 -19.02
N GLY A 376 11.98 20.49 -18.96
CA GLY A 376 11.63 21.28 -17.78
C GLY A 376 11.35 20.45 -16.52
N ALA A 377 10.75 19.25 -16.67
CA ALA A 377 10.54 18.34 -15.54
C ALA A 377 11.87 17.72 -15.08
N THR A 378 12.72 17.31 -16.02
CA THR A 378 14.07 16.80 -15.73
C THR A 378 14.95 17.84 -15.03
N PHE A 379 14.93 19.10 -15.49
CA PHE A 379 15.64 20.21 -14.86
C PHE A 379 15.12 20.52 -13.44
N ALA A 380 13.79 20.57 -13.25
CA ALA A 380 13.20 20.76 -11.94
C ALA A 380 13.58 19.63 -10.95
N MET A 381 13.59 18.38 -11.43
CA MET A 381 14.01 17.22 -10.64
C MET A 381 15.48 17.34 -10.19
N LEU A 382 16.38 17.72 -11.10
CA LEU A 382 17.80 17.99 -10.81
C LEU A 382 17.98 19.15 -9.82
N ARG A 383 17.21 20.24 -9.96
CA ARG A 383 17.24 21.40 -9.06
C ARG A 383 16.81 21.05 -7.64
N HIS A 384 15.82 20.19 -7.47
CA HIS A 384 15.30 19.83 -6.14
C HIS A 384 16.17 18.80 -5.42
N ASP A 385 16.58 17.72 -6.08
CA ASP A 385 17.51 16.74 -5.49
C ASP A 385 18.42 16.11 -6.56
N PRO A 386 19.61 16.68 -6.79
CA PRO A 386 20.53 16.18 -7.82
C PRO A 386 21.09 14.79 -7.47
N ARG A 387 21.14 14.41 -6.19
CA ARG A 387 21.62 13.09 -5.76
C ARG A 387 20.60 12.01 -6.09
N LEU A 388 19.32 12.29 -5.85
CA LEU A 388 18.24 11.36 -6.19
C LEU A 388 18.04 11.26 -7.71
N ALA A 389 18.18 12.37 -8.45
CA ALA A 389 18.21 12.36 -9.91
C ALA A 389 19.37 11.51 -10.46
N ALA A 390 20.59 11.66 -9.90
CA ALA A 390 21.75 10.84 -10.27
C ALA A 390 21.54 9.34 -9.95
N LYS A 391 20.89 8.99 -8.83
CA LYS A 391 20.49 7.59 -8.52
C LYS A 391 19.58 7.03 -9.62
N GLY A 392 18.61 7.81 -10.10
CA GLY A 392 17.74 7.44 -11.22
C GLY A 392 18.51 7.23 -12.54
N ALA A 393 19.39 8.16 -12.91
CA ALA A 393 20.22 8.02 -14.11
C ALA A 393 21.15 6.79 -14.04
N ALA A 394 21.77 6.54 -12.89
CA ALA A 394 22.63 5.36 -12.66
C ALA A 394 21.84 4.04 -12.78
N MET A 395 20.60 4.01 -12.33
CA MET A 395 19.68 2.87 -12.49
C MET A 395 19.37 2.59 -13.96
N LEU A 396 18.99 3.61 -14.73
CA LEU A 396 18.72 3.48 -16.17
C LEU A 396 19.97 3.04 -16.94
N ALA A 397 21.14 3.59 -16.62
CA ALA A 397 22.40 3.16 -17.20
C ALA A 397 22.81 1.73 -16.80
N ALA A 398 22.37 1.23 -15.65
CA ALA A 398 22.61 -0.16 -15.23
C ALA A 398 21.69 -1.16 -15.94
N LEU A 399 20.46 -0.75 -16.29
CA LEU A 399 19.57 -1.49 -17.19
C LEU A 399 20.15 -1.57 -18.61
N ALA A 400 20.56 -0.43 -19.18
CA ALA A 400 21.08 -0.37 -20.55
C ALA A 400 22.32 -1.26 -20.75
N ARG A 401 23.22 -1.32 -19.75
CA ARG A 401 24.39 -2.23 -19.74
C ARG A 401 24.02 -3.72 -19.64
N ARG A 402 22.76 -4.06 -19.42
CA ARG A 402 22.19 -5.43 -19.42
C ARG A 402 21.34 -5.71 -20.66
N GLY A 403 21.39 -4.84 -21.68
CA GLY A 403 20.54 -4.93 -22.87
C GLY A 403 19.10 -4.44 -22.66
N VAL A 404 18.66 -4.21 -21.42
CA VAL A 404 17.30 -3.77 -21.10
C VAL A 404 17.17 -2.27 -21.34
N ARG A 405 16.36 -1.89 -22.34
CA ARG A 405 16.02 -0.49 -22.63
C ARG A 405 14.57 -0.20 -22.27
N VAL A 406 14.30 0.98 -21.72
CA VAL A 406 12.93 1.44 -21.46
C VAL A 406 12.28 1.85 -22.78
N ALA A 407 11.14 1.24 -23.10
CA ALA A 407 10.30 1.64 -24.23
C ALA A 407 9.28 2.67 -23.74
N HIS A 408 9.61 3.96 -23.93
CA HIS A 408 8.73 5.07 -23.57
C HIS A 408 7.50 5.18 -24.49
N GLY A 409 6.42 5.75 -23.96
CA GLY A 409 5.12 5.87 -24.62
C GLY A 409 4.45 4.53 -24.94
N THR A 410 4.81 3.45 -24.25
CA THR A 410 4.39 2.08 -24.59
C THR A 410 3.48 1.48 -23.52
N ARG A 411 2.40 0.78 -23.92
CA ARG A 411 1.37 0.23 -23.03
C ARG A 411 0.93 -1.16 -23.47
N PRO A 412 0.74 -2.12 -22.54
CA PRO A 412 0.14 -3.40 -22.88
C PRO A 412 -1.35 -3.20 -23.17
N THR A 413 -1.86 -3.93 -24.16
CA THR A 413 -3.25 -3.86 -24.65
C THR A 413 -4.02 -5.12 -24.35
N ARG A 414 -3.36 -6.28 -24.37
CA ARG A 414 -3.94 -7.59 -24.06
C ARG A 414 -2.90 -8.51 -23.44
N ILE A 415 -3.37 -9.40 -22.57
CA ILE A 415 -2.63 -10.58 -22.11
C ILE A 415 -3.49 -11.79 -22.46
N ALA A 416 -2.88 -12.87 -22.93
CA ALA A 416 -3.51 -14.15 -23.14
C ALA A 416 -2.66 -15.23 -22.47
N ARG A 417 -3.30 -16.22 -21.83
CA ARG A 417 -2.61 -17.38 -21.26
C ARG A 417 -2.72 -18.55 -22.23
N GLN A 418 -1.61 -19.26 -22.40
CA GLN A 418 -1.52 -20.54 -23.11
C GLN A 418 -0.76 -21.50 -22.20
N ASP A 419 -1.47 -22.50 -21.66
CA ASP A 419 -0.95 -23.44 -20.65
C ASP A 419 -0.26 -22.77 -19.45
N ALA A 420 1.08 -22.76 -19.45
CA ALA A 420 1.95 -22.21 -18.42
C ALA A 420 2.59 -20.86 -18.79
N THR A 421 2.43 -20.38 -20.03
CA THR A 421 3.00 -19.13 -20.53
C THR A 421 1.93 -18.05 -20.75
N LEU A 422 2.39 -16.80 -20.85
CA LEU A 422 1.57 -15.62 -21.10
C LEU A 422 2.09 -14.90 -22.34
N THR A 423 1.23 -14.71 -23.35
CA THR A 423 1.50 -13.78 -24.45
C THR A 423 0.96 -12.41 -24.05
N VAL A 424 1.85 -11.41 -23.98
CA VAL A 424 1.47 -10.01 -23.77
C VAL A 424 1.67 -9.22 -25.05
N SER A 425 0.61 -8.56 -25.51
CA SER A 425 0.61 -7.65 -26.65
C SER A 425 0.60 -6.20 -26.17
N TRP A 426 1.27 -5.31 -26.88
CA TRP A 426 1.40 -3.90 -26.52
C TRP A 426 1.48 -2.98 -27.74
N GLU A 427 1.21 -1.70 -27.51
CA GLU A 427 1.34 -0.63 -28.50
C GLU A 427 2.27 0.47 -27.99
N GLY A 428 3.01 1.10 -28.90
CA GLY A 428 3.84 2.26 -28.61
C GLY A 428 4.36 2.95 -29.88
N PRO A 429 5.32 3.89 -29.77
CA PRO A 429 5.80 4.70 -30.90
C PRO A 429 6.51 3.90 -32.02
N ARG A 430 6.71 2.60 -31.84
CA ARG A 430 7.30 1.67 -32.81
C ARG A 430 6.27 0.71 -33.44
N GLY A 431 4.97 0.96 -33.22
CA GLY A 431 3.88 0.08 -33.63
C GLY A 431 3.45 -0.90 -32.54
N ALA A 432 2.58 -1.83 -32.92
CA ALA A 432 2.16 -2.96 -32.08
C ALA A 432 3.21 -4.08 -32.11
N ALA A 433 3.36 -4.80 -30.99
CA ALA A 433 4.19 -6.00 -30.89
C ALA A 433 3.72 -6.88 -29.72
N GLU A 434 4.27 -8.09 -29.62
CA GLU A 434 3.98 -9.02 -28.53
C GLU A 434 5.19 -9.88 -28.15
N ALA A 435 5.11 -10.54 -26.99
CA ALA A 435 6.07 -11.54 -26.54
C ALA A 435 5.44 -12.55 -25.57
N GLU A 436 5.90 -13.79 -25.66
CA GLU A 436 5.62 -14.87 -24.70
C GLU A 436 6.54 -14.75 -23.47
N VAL A 437 5.98 -14.82 -22.26
CA VAL A 437 6.70 -14.68 -20.98
C VAL A 437 6.09 -15.56 -19.88
N ASP A 438 6.85 -15.80 -18.80
CA ASP A 438 6.37 -16.56 -17.63
C ASP A 438 5.57 -15.70 -16.65
N ALA A 439 5.74 -14.37 -16.73
CA ALA A 439 5.12 -13.39 -15.84
C ALA A 439 5.01 -12.01 -16.50
N VAL A 440 3.89 -11.33 -16.25
CA VAL A 440 3.65 -9.94 -16.66
C VAL A 440 3.48 -9.08 -15.40
N CYS A 441 4.33 -8.07 -15.24
CA CYS A 441 4.32 -7.15 -14.10
C CYS A 441 3.72 -5.80 -14.50
N LEU A 442 2.62 -5.37 -13.87
CA LEU A 442 1.88 -4.15 -14.20
C LEU A 442 1.90 -3.13 -13.04
N SER A 443 2.11 -1.84 -13.29
CA SER A 443 2.00 -0.81 -12.23
C SER A 443 1.69 0.58 -12.80
N PHE A 444 0.45 1.05 -12.64
CA PHE A 444 -0.03 2.27 -13.29
C PHE A 444 -0.41 3.35 -12.26
N GLY A 445 0.46 3.52 -11.27
CA GLY A 445 0.29 4.41 -10.13
C GLY A 445 -0.18 3.67 -8.87
N PHE A 446 -0.77 4.41 -7.94
CA PHE A 446 -1.14 3.92 -6.62
C PHE A 446 -2.43 4.60 -6.13
N HIS A 447 -3.16 3.95 -5.23
CA HIS A 447 -4.23 4.55 -4.45
C HIS A 447 -3.87 4.56 -2.95
N PRO A 448 -4.06 5.69 -2.24
CA PRO A 448 -3.87 5.76 -0.80
C PRO A 448 -4.72 4.75 -0.04
N GLN A 449 -4.13 4.05 0.92
CA GLN A 449 -4.83 3.12 1.83
C GLN A 449 -5.43 3.91 2.99
N ASN A 450 -6.46 4.71 2.69
CA ASN A 450 -7.07 5.69 3.58
C ASN A 450 -8.37 5.20 4.26
N GLU A 451 -8.70 3.91 4.19
CA GLU A 451 -9.98 3.35 4.67
C GLU A 451 -10.18 3.51 6.17
N VAL A 452 -9.10 3.42 6.96
CA VAL A 452 -9.14 3.69 8.42
C VAL A 452 -9.47 5.15 8.70
N LEU A 453 -8.89 6.09 7.93
CA LEU A 453 -9.17 7.53 8.08
C LEU A 453 -10.62 7.86 7.72
N ARG A 454 -11.12 7.23 6.65
CA ARG A 454 -12.53 7.35 6.21
C ARG A 454 -13.50 6.73 7.22
N LEU A 455 -13.16 5.60 7.87
CA LEU A 455 -13.95 5.04 8.98
C LEU A 455 -14.02 5.98 10.19
N LEU A 456 -12.91 6.63 10.52
CA LEU A 456 -12.82 7.61 11.61
C LEU A 456 -13.45 8.97 11.25
N ALA A 457 -14.07 9.09 10.07
CA ALA A 457 -14.66 10.31 9.53
C ALA A 457 -13.69 11.51 9.39
N ALA A 458 -12.41 11.24 9.11
CA ALA A 458 -11.48 12.27 8.67
C ALA A 458 -11.95 12.87 7.33
N GLN A 459 -11.97 14.19 7.21
CA GLN A 459 -12.42 14.86 6.00
C GLN A 459 -11.46 14.56 4.85
N MET A 460 -12.02 14.22 3.70
CA MET A 460 -11.28 13.80 2.52
C MET A 460 -11.51 14.78 1.36
N ARG A 461 -10.42 15.25 0.77
CA ARG A 461 -10.42 16.06 -0.45
C ARG A 461 -9.94 15.23 -1.63
N PHE A 462 -10.59 15.37 -2.78
CA PHE A 462 -10.12 14.77 -4.02
C PHE A 462 -8.94 15.56 -4.61
N ASP A 463 -7.95 14.84 -5.12
CA ASP A 463 -6.83 15.37 -5.89
C ASP A 463 -6.99 14.94 -7.36
N PRO A 464 -7.48 15.83 -8.25
CA PRO A 464 -7.74 15.50 -9.65
C PRO A 464 -6.47 15.24 -10.46
N ARG A 465 -5.28 15.65 -9.97
CA ARG A 465 -4.01 15.37 -10.65
C ARG A 465 -3.60 13.90 -10.55
N PHE A 466 -3.99 13.23 -9.47
CA PHE A 466 -3.64 11.83 -9.21
C PHE A 466 -4.86 10.88 -9.18
N GLU A 467 -6.08 11.41 -9.28
CA GLU A 467 -7.34 10.68 -9.15
C GLU A 467 -7.46 9.97 -7.78
N GLN A 468 -7.24 10.71 -6.68
CA GLN A 468 -7.11 10.18 -5.32
C GLN A 468 -7.88 10.99 -4.28
N LEU A 469 -8.56 10.30 -3.35
CA LEU A 469 -8.97 10.91 -2.07
C LEU A 469 -7.76 11.06 -1.13
N ARG A 470 -7.62 12.22 -0.50
CA ARG A 470 -6.56 12.54 0.47
C ARG A 470 -7.17 13.14 1.73
N PRO A 471 -6.72 12.75 2.94
CA PRO A 471 -7.17 13.36 4.18
C PRO A 471 -6.72 14.83 4.22
N GLU A 472 -7.59 15.70 4.72
CA GLU A 472 -7.20 17.04 5.11
C GLU A 472 -6.32 16.99 6.36
N ARG A 473 -5.24 17.79 6.35
CA ARG A 473 -4.23 17.81 7.41
C ARG A 473 -3.66 19.21 7.64
N ASP A 474 -3.28 19.51 8.87
CA ASP A 474 -2.52 20.71 9.23
C ASP A 474 -0.99 20.55 8.97
N GLU A 475 -0.18 21.53 9.39
CA GLU A 475 1.29 21.42 9.28
C GLU A 475 1.93 20.42 10.27
N THR A 476 1.22 19.99 11.31
CA THR A 476 1.64 18.93 12.23
C THR A 476 1.31 17.52 11.72
N CYS A 477 0.59 17.43 10.59
CA CYS A 477 -0.02 16.22 10.03
C CYS A 477 -1.23 15.68 10.84
N ALA A 478 -1.79 16.48 11.75
CA ALA A 478 -3.06 16.19 12.41
C ALA A 478 -4.19 16.25 11.38
N THR A 479 -5.14 15.33 11.47
CA THR A 479 -6.35 15.31 10.62
C THR A 479 -7.46 16.16 11.24
N THR A 480 -8.62 16.22 10.59
CA THR A 480 -9.83 16.85 11.16
C THR A 480 -10.43 16.08 12.35
N VAL A 481 -9.94 14.88 12.66
CA VAL A 481 -10.37 14.07 13.81
C VAL A 481 -9.40 14.32 14.98
N PRO A 482 -9.89 14.83 16.13
CA PRO A 482 -9.05 15.05 17.30
C PRO A 482 -8.32 13.76 17.73
N GLY A 483 -7.03 13.88 18.04
CA GLY A 483 -6.20 12.74 18.43
C GLY A 483 -5.75 11.83 17.27
N VAL A 484 -6.05 12.16 16.00
CA VAL A 484 -5.65 11.36 14.84
C VAL A 484 -4.75 12.15 13.88
N TRP A 485 -3.54 11.64 13.66
CA TRP A 485 -2.58 12.08 12.66
C TRP A 485 -2.50 11.08 11.51
N ALA A 486 -2.10 11.55 10.32
CA ALA A 486 -1.88 10.68 9.17
C ALA A 486 -0.60 11.08 8.42
N VAL A 487 0.21 10.10 8.00
CA VAL A 487 1.54 10.35 7.39
C VAL A 487 1.89 9.44 6.21
N GLY A 488 2.66 9.97 5.27
CA GLY A 488 3.14 9.21 4.10
C GLY A 488 2.03 8.93 3.08
N ASP A 489 2.19 7.86 2.28
CA ASP A 489 1.43 7.72 1.03
C ASP A 489 -0.08 7.45 1.21
N CYS A 490 -0.56 7.17 2.44
CA CYS A 490 -1.99 7.17 2.77
C CYS A 490 -2.60 8.59 2.69
N CYS A 491 -1.75 9.62 2.65
CA CYS A 491 -2.11 11.02 2.50
C CYS A 491 -1.92 11.56 1.07
N GLY A 492 -1.58 10.69 0.11
CA GLY A 492 -1.15 11.08 -1.24
C GLY A 492 0.34 10.83 -1.48
N LEU A 493 0.72 10.68 -2.75
CA LEU A 493 2.03 10.14 -3.15
C LEU A 493 3.18 11.14 -2.91
N GLY A 494 3.80 11.06 -1.73
CA GLY A 494 4.96 11.85 -1.32
C GLY A 494 6.27 11.06 -1.24
N GLY A 495 6.18 9.73 -1.19
CA GLY A 495 7.33 8.82 -1.13
C GLY A 495 8.06 8.84 0.21
N ALA A 496 8.89 7.82 0.42
CA ALA A 496 9.51 7.54 1.71
C ALA A 496 10.32 8.69 2.34
N PRO A 497 11.10 9.52 1.60
CA PRO A 497 11.82 10.66 2.21
C PRO A 497 10.89 11.74 2.78
N ALA A 498 9.76 12.02 2.11
CA ALA A 498 8.76 12.95 2.65
C ALA A 498 8.02 12.31 3.84
N ALA A 499 7.58 11.06 3.68
CA ALA A 499 6.92 10.29 4.74
C ALA A 499 7.77 10.21 6.03
N ALA A 500 9.08 10.05 5.92
CA ALA A 500 10.00 10.01 7.05
C ALA A 500 10.02 11.35 7.83
N VAL A 501 9.93 12.49 7.15
CA VAL A 501 9.87 13.82 7.77
C VAL A 501 8.47 14.10 8.34
N GLU A 502 7.40 13.78 7.60
CA GLU A 502 6.02 13.86 8.11
C GLU A 502 5.85 13.02 9.38
N GLY A 503 6.37 11.79 9.38
CA GLY A 503 6.39 10.90 10.54
C GLY A 503 7.04 11.55 11.76
N ARG A 504 8.22 12.16 11.61
CA ARG A 504 8.89 12.85 12.73
C ARG A 504 8.06 14.00 13.31
N ILE A 505 7.41 14.77 12.46
CA ILE A 505 6.55 15.89 12.89
C ILE A 505 5.33 15.32 13.65
N ALA A 506 4.62 14.36 13.05
CA ALA A 506 3.43 13.74 13.64
C ALA A 506 3.73 13.01 14.95
N GLY A 507 4.83 12.25 15.02
CA GLY A 507 5.25 11.55 16.24
C GLY A 507 5.56 12.50 17.39
N ARG A 508 6.24 13.62 17.11
CA ARG A 508 6.46 14.69 18.10
C ARG A 508 5.14 15.34 18.53
N ALA A 509 4.25 15.66 17.60
CA ALA A 509 2.97 16.31 17.89
C ALA A 509 2.00 15.41 18.69
N ALA A 510 1.88 14.14 18.30
CA ALA A 510 1.08 13.12 18.98
C ALA A 510 1.55 12.86 20.43
N ALA A 511 2.84 13.04 20.71
CA ALA A 511 3.41 12.98 22.05
C ALA A 511 3.30 14.31 22.85
N GLY A 512 2.52 15.29 22.37
CA GLY A 512 2.33 16.58 23.03
C GLY A 512 3.43 17.63 22.75
N GLY A 513 4.31 17.36 21.78
CA GLY A 513 5.36 18.29 21.35
C GLY A 513 4.89 19.32 20.31
N GLY A 514 5.77 20.28 20.01
CA GLY A 514 5.47 21.38 19.08
C GLY A 514 5.50 21.01 17.59
N GLY A 515 4.91 21.90 16.77
CA GLY A 515 4.81 21.78 15.31
C GLY A 515 6.16 21.78 14.56
N PRO A 516 6.15 21.79 13.22
CA PRO A 516 7.35 21.57 12.42
C PRO A 516 8.41 22.66 12.57
N THR A 517 9.68 22.24 12.53
CA THR A 517 10.84 23.13 12.52
C THR A 517 11.09 23.72 11.13
N ALA A 518 11.86 24.80 11.05
CA ALA A 518 12.28 25.37 9.77
C ALA A 518 13.12 24.40 8.92
N ALA A 519 13.85 23.47 9.54
CA ALA A 519 14.60 22.43 8.84
C ALA A 519 13.68 21.37 8.22
N GLU A 520 12.68 20.91 8.98
CA GLU A 520 11.66 19.96 8.51
C GLU A 520 10.81 20.56 7.38
N ARG A 521 10.37 21.83 7.50
CA ARG A 521 9.68 22.55 6.41
C ARG A 521 10.51 22.63 5.13
N ARG A 522 11.80 22.97 5.22
CA ARG A 522 12.70 22.97 4.04
C ARG A 522 12.90 21.58 3.44
N ALA A 523 13.01 20.53 4.28
CA ALA A 523 13.14 19.16 3.81
C ALA A 523 11.87 18.70 3.06
N LEU A 524 10.68 18.94 3.62
CA LEU A 524 9.40 18.63 2.95
C LEU A 524 9.26 19.38 1.63
N ALA A 525 9.55 20.69 1.59
CA ALA A 525 9.48 21.47 0.36
C ALA A 525 10.41 20.91 -0.73
N ARG A 526 11.63 20.50 -0.37
CA ARG A 526 12.56 19.84 -1.29
C ARG A 526 12.04 18.51 -1.80
N HIS A 527 11.59 17.62 -0.91
CA HIS A 527 11.13 16.28 -1.29
C HIS A 527 9.83 16.32 -2.09
N ARG A 528 8.87 17.19 -1.73
CA ARG A 528 7.64 17.41 -2.50
C ARG A 528 7.94 18.02 -3.87
N GLY A 529 8.81 19.03 -3.96
CA GLY A 529 9.23 19.60 -5.26
C GLY A 529 9.91 18.58 -6.19
N PHE A 530 10.74 17.67 -5.63
CA PHE A 530 11.30 16.55 -6.40
C PHE A 530 10.20 15.60 -6.90
N GLN A 531 9.28 15.18 -6.02
CA GLN A 531 8.16 14.31 -6.41
C GLN A 531 7.26 14.98 -7.45
N ASP A 532 7.01 16.28 -7.34
CA ASP A 532 6.21 17.02 -8.31
C ASP A 532 6.85 17.03 -9.70
N ALA A 533 8.17 17.24 -9.77
CA ALA A 533 8.93 17.15 -11.01
C ALA A 533 8.94 15.72 -11.57
N LEU A 534 9.14 14.71 -10.72
CA LEU A 534 9.11 13.29 -11.07
C LEU A 534 7.74 12.88 -11.65
N TRP A 535 6.64 13.24 -11.00
CA TRP A 535 5.30 12.90 -11.49
C TRP A 535 4.90 13.69 -12.74
N ARG A 536 5.49 14.88 -13.00
CA ARG A 536 5.37 15.55 -14.31
C ARG A 536 6.18 14.84 -15.39
N LEU A 537 7.37 14.34 -15.06
CA LEU A 537 8.20 13.56 -15.98
C LEU A 537 7.50 12.27 -16.40
N TYR A 538 6.87 11.57 -15.45
CA TYR A 538 6.12 10.34 -15.65
C TYR A 538 4.62 10.53 -15.96
N ALA A 539 4.12 11.76 -16.13
CA ALA A 539 2.68 11.98 -16.38
C ALA A 539 2.21 11.27 -17.66
N ALA A 540 1.18 10.45 -17.57
CA ALA A 540 0.56 9.80 -18.73
C ALA A 540 -0.94 9.66 -18.51
N THR A 541 -1.75 9.64 -19.57
CA THR A 541 -3.19 9.43 -19.45
C THR A 541 -3.45 8.12 -18.73
N THR A 542 -4.08 8.14 -17.57
CA THR A 542 -4.41 6.92 -16.84
C THR A 542 -5.51 6.17 -17.59
N GLN A 543 -5.57 4.83 -17.48
CA GLN A 543 -6.62 4.08 -18.14
C GLN A 543 -7.98 4.43 -17.55
N ARG A 544 -8.96 4.66 -18.43
CA ARG A 544 -10.35 4.95 -18.09
C ARG A 544 -11.23 3.75 -18.40
N ILE A 545 -12.38 3.65 -17.73
CA ILE A 545 -13.36 2.57 -17.94
C ILE A 545 -14.04 2.72 -19.31
N GLU A 546 -14.19 3.97 -19.74
CA GLU A 546 -14.66 4.41 -21.05
C GLU A 546 -13.88 3.79 -22.22
N ASP A 547 -12.58 3.53 -22.02
CA ASP A 547 -11.65 3.05 -23.05
C ASP A 547 -11.51 1.50 -23.04
N MET A 548 -12.26 0.79 -22.20
CA MET A 548 -12.14 -0.67 -22.02
C MET A 548 -13.04 -1.44 -22.99
N ALA A 549 -12.55 -2.58 -23.49
CA ALA A 549 -13.38 -3.51 -24.25
C ALA A 549 -14.53 -4.07 -23.37
N PRO A 550 -15.73 -4.37 -23.93
CA PRO A 550 -16.90 -4.75 -23.13
C PRO A 550 -16.71 -5.98 -22.23
N ASP A 551 -15.86 -6.92 -22.61
CA ASP A 551 -15.51 -8.14 -21.86
C ASP A 551 -14.47 -7.90 -20.74
N THR A 552 -13.83 -6.73 -20.70
CA THR A 552 -12.75 -6.43 -19.75
C THR A 552 -13.28 -6.38 -18.33
N LEU A 553 -12.73 -7.24 -17.46
CA LEU A 553 -13.10 -7.30 -16.05
C LEU A 553 -12.69 -6.04 -15.29
N ILE A 554 -13.65 -5.27 -14.79
CA ILE A 554 -13.41 -4.13 -13.89
C ILE A 554 -13.25 -4.63 -12.45
N CYS A 555 -14.08 -5.59 -12.03
CA CYS A 555 -14.02 -6.20 -10.71
C CYS A 555 -13.37 -7.59 -10.77
N ARG A 556 -12.08 -7.70 -10.41
CA ARG A 556 -11.36 -8.99 -10.38
C ARG A 556 -11.93 -10.02 -9.39
N CYS A 557 -12.52 -9.59 -8.27
CA CYS A 557 -13.01 -10.52 -7.24
C CYS A 557 -14.37 -11.14 -7.57
N GLU A 558 -15.27 -10.37 -8.19
CA GLU A 558 -16.65 -10.75 -8.54
C GLU A 558 -16.83 -10.93 -10.05
N GLU A 559 -15.73 -10.89 -10.80
CA GLU A 559 -15.64 -11.12 -12.25
C GLU A 559 -16.62 -10.27 -13.09
N VAL A 560 -16.81 -9.01 -12.68
CA VAL A 560 -17.73 -8.07 -13.33
C VAL A 560 -17.05 -7.42 -14.56
N PRO A 561 -17.54 -7.68 -15.79
CA PRO A 561 -17.05 -7.06 -17.02
C PRO A 561 -17.58 -5.63 -17.20
N ARG A 562 -16.95 -4.88 -18.12
CA ARG A 562 -17.41 -3.54 -18.53
C ARG A 562 -18.85 -3.52 -19.03
N SER A 563 -19.27 -4.54 -19.79
CA SER A 563 -20.63 -4.69 -20.31
C SER A 563 -21.71 -4.80 -19.22
N ALA A 564 -21.41 -5.43 -18.09
CA ALA A 564 -22.33 -5.52 -16.96
C ALA A 564 -22.51 -4.18 -16.25
N LEU A 565 -21.45 -3.35 -16.22
CA LEU A 565 -21.56 -1.96 -15.77
C LEU A 565 -22.48 -1.18 -16.74
N ASP A 566 -22.23 -1.22 -18.05
CA ASP A 566 -23.06 -0.50 -19.04
C ASP A 566 -24.53 -0.90 -18.96
N ALA A 567 -24.83 -2.20 -18.96
CA ALA A 567 -26.20 -2.70 -18.81
C ALA A 567 -26.90 -2.21 -17.52
N SER A 568 -26.16 -2.02 -16.42
CA SER A 568 -26.73 -1.48 -15.18
C SER A 568 -27.06 0.03 -15.28
N LEU A 569 -26.27 0.79 -16.05
CA LEU A 569 -26.51 2.22 -16.30
C LEU A 569 -27.70 2.43 -17.24
N ASP A 570 -27.80 1.59 -18.27
CA ASP A 570 -28.93 1.60 -19.21
C ASP A 570 -30.24 1.18 -18.52
N ALA A 571 -30.16 0.34 -17.48
CA ALA A 571 -31.26 0.02 -16.57
C ALA A 571 -31.55 1.11 -15.51
N GLY A 572 -30.91 2.28 -15.59
CA GLY A 572 -31.19 3.44 -14.73
C GLY A 572 -30.42 3.49 -13.40
N CYS A 573 -29.31 2.75 -13.24
CA CYS A 573 -28.44 2.93 -12.06
C CYS A 573 -27.64 4.25 -12.17
N GLU A 574 -27.98 5.25 -11.38
CA GLU A 574 -27.28 6.55 -11.40
C GLU A 574 -26.11 6.64 -10.41
N ASP A 575 -26.17 5.91 -9.29
CA ASP A 575 -25.19 5.98 -8.20
C ASP A 575 -24.33 4.71 -8.02
N ILE A 576 -23.16 4.86 -7.41
CA ILE A 576 -22.19 3.77 -7.22
C ILE A 576 -22.76 2.60 -6.38
N GLY A 577 -23.68 2.89 -5.45
CA GLY A 577 -24.38 1.92 -4.65
C GLY A 577 -25.45 1.16 -5.42
N ALA A 578 -26.20 1.82 -6.32
CA ALA A 578 -27.10 1.17 -7.26
C ALA A 578 -26.35 0.19 -8.18
N VAL A 579 -25.27 0.67 -8.83
CA VAL A 579 -24.40 -0.17 -9.66
C VAL A 579 -23.83 -1.35 -8.85
N LYS A 580 -23.38 -1.13 -7.61
CA LYS A 580 -22.91 -2.20 -6.70
C LYS A 580 -23.98 -3.24 -6.39
N ARG A 581 -25.22 -2.83 -6.14
CA ARG A 581 -26.34 -3.78 -5.89
C ARG A 581 -26.69 -4.57 -7.16
N ALA A 582 -26.71 -3.93 -8.33
CA ALA A 582 -27.07 -4.56 -9.59
C ALA A 582 -26.00 -5.53 -10.12
N THR A 583 -24.71 -5.20 -9.98
CA THR A 583 -23.61 -5.94 -10.62
C THR A 583 -22.67 -6.67 -9.66
N ARG A 584 -22.84 -6.50 -8.34
CA ARG A 584 -21.90 -6.92 -7.28
C ARG A 584 -20.52 -6.25 -7.31
N ILE A 585 -20.27 -5.23 -8.15
CA ILE A 585 -18.97 -4.55 -8.21
C ILE A 585 -18.54 -4.03 -6.83
N GLY A 586 -17.36 -4.46 -6.37
CA GLY A 586 -16.83 -4.11 -5.05
C GLY A 586 -17.53 -4.77 -3.85
N MET A 587 -18.28 -5.87 -4.05
CA MET A 587 -18.73 -6.76 -2.97
C MET A 587 -17.72 -7.86 -2.62
N GLY A 588 -16.77 -8.14 -3.51
CA GLY A 588 -15.77 -9.19 -3.30
C GLY A 588 -14.69 -8.85 -2.27
N ARG A 589 -13.83 -9.84 -1.99
CA ARG A 589 -12.95 -9.88 -0.81
C ARG A 589 -11.98 -8.69 -0.67
N CYS A 590 -11.58 -8.03 -1.75
CA CYS A 590 -10.77 -6.81 -1.68
C CYS A 590 -11.55 -5.57 -1.18
N GLN A 591 -12.88 -5.65 -0.99
CA GLN A 591 -13.79 -4.57 -0.62
C GLN A 591 -13.71 -3.36 -1.56
N GLY A 592 -13.60 -3.63 -2.85
CA GLY A 592 -13.66 -2.61 -3.91
C GLY A 592 -12.37 -1.83 -4.14
N ARG A 593 -11.26 -2.11 -3.44
CA ARG A 593 -10.00 -1.34 -3.52
C ARG A 593 -9.48 -1.05 -4.94
N TYR A 594 -9.66 -1.98 -5.88
CA TYR A 594 -9.24 -1.77 -7.27
C TYR A 594 -10.34 -1.16 -8.17
N CYS A 595 -11.58 -1.65 -8.05
CA CYS A 595 -12.67 -1.24 -8.94
C CYS A 595 -13.39 0.03 -8.52
N ALA A 596 -13.46 0.34 -7.21
CA ALA A 596 -14.18 1.51 -6.69
C ALA A 596 -13.55 2.84 -7.12
N PRO A 597 -12.22 3.05 -7.10
CA PRO A 597 -11.64 4.30 -7.58
C PRO A 597 -11.88 4.53 -9.08
N ALA A 598 -11.78 3.47 -9.88
CA ALA A 598 -12.05 3.52 -11.31
C ALA A 598 -13.53 3.84 -11.59
N LEU A 599 -14.45 3.16 -10.89
CA LEU A 599 -15.90 3.36 -11.03
C LEU A 599 -16.36 4.73 -10.53
N ALA A 600 -15.86 5.21 -9.39
CA ALA A 600 -16.16 6.55 -8.88
C ALA A 600 -15.69 7.63 -9.87
N GLY A 601 -14.48 7.47 -10.44
CA GLY A 601 -13.97 8.34 -11.51
C GLY A 601 -14.84 8.33 -12.76
N TYR A 602 -15.29 7.15 -13.20
CA TYR A 602 -16.19 6.99 -14.36
C TYR A 602 -17.54 7.68 -14.13
N LEU A 603 -18.21 7.41 -13.02
CA LEU A 603 -19.54 7.96 -12.72
C LEU A 603 -19.49 9.49 -12.56
N ALA A 604 -18.48 10.01 -11.86
CA ALA A 604 -18.30 11.45 -11.70
C ALA A 604 -18.09 12.15 -13.05
N ARG A 605 -17.22 11.62 -13.92
CA ARG A 605 -17.00 12.17 -15.28
C ARG A 605 -18.27 12.12 -16.13
N ARG A 606 -19.06 11.04 -16.05
CA ARG A 606 -20.37 10.95 -16.73
C ARG A 606 -21.35 12.01 -16.23
N ALA A 607 -21.28 12.39 -14.95
CA ALA A 607 -22.05 13.48 -14.35
C ALA A 607 -21.42 14.89 -14.54
N GLY A 608 -20.30 15.01 -15.26
CA GLY A 608 -19.60 16.29 -15.46
C GLY A 608 -18.91 16.85 -14.21
N ALA A 609 -18.59 16.01 -13.22
CA ALA A 609 -18.05 16.39 -11.92
C ALA A 609 -16.75 15.63 -11.56
N ASP A 610 -16.03 16.13 -10.55
CA ASP A 610 -14.97 15.38 -9.89
C ASP A 610 -15.54 14.44 -8.80
N PRO A 611 -14.95 13.25 -8.58
CA PRO A 611 -15.30 12.38 -7.45
C PRO A 611 -15.19 13.09 -6.09
N VAL A 612 -16.23 12.95 -5.27
CA VAL A 612 -16.20 13.29 -3.84
C VAL A 612 -16.22 12.03 -2.99
N ASP A 613 -15.86 12.11 -1.71
CA ASP A 613 -15.79 10.92 -0.83
C ASP A 613 -17.09 10.11 -0.76
N ALA A 614 -18.24 10.81 -0.72
CA ALA A 614 -19.57 10.20 -0.77
C ALA A 614 -19.88 9.45 -2.10
N GLY A 615 -19.13 9.71 -3.16
CA GLY A 615 -19.21 9.01 -4.45
C GLY A 615 -18.39 7.70 -4.50
N TYR A 616 -17.68 7.35 -3.44
CA TYR A 616 -16.98 6.07 -3.29
C TYR A 616 -17.80 5.12 -2.40
N PHE A 617 -17.45 3.83 -2.39
CA PHE A 617 -17.98 2.94 -1.36
C PHE A 617 -17.56 3.42 0.04
N ALA A 618 -18.56 3.57 0.92
CA ALA A 618 -18.31 3.77 2.34
C ALA A 618 -17.54 2.57 2.90
N PRO A 619 -16.42 2.77 3.61
CA PRO A 619 -15.74 1.68 4.29
C PRO A 619 -16.63 1.17 5.43
N ARG A 620 -16.48 -0.11 5.77
CA ARG A 620 -17.21 -0.75 6.87
C ARG A 620 -16.25 -1.64 7.65
N VAL A 621 -16.56 -1.84 8.93
CA VAL A 621 -15.92 -2.89 9.72
C VAL A 621 -16.58 -4.23 9.35
N PRO A 622 -15.81 -5.30 9.11
CA PRO A 622 -14.35 -5.34 9.10
C PRO A 622 -13.75 -4.82 7.78
N VAL A 623 -12.70 -3.98 7.84
CA VAL A 623 -12.09 -3.33 6.64
C VAL A 623 -11.38 -4.32 5.71
N LYS A 624 -11.09 -5.51 6.22
CA LYS A 624 -10.55 -6.67 5.52
C LYS A 624 -11.31 -7.90 6.04
N PRO A 625 -11.49 -8.95 5.23
CA PRO A 625 -12.05 -10.21 5.71
C PRO A 625 -11.29 -10.73 6.94
N VAL A 626 -12.04 -11.10 7.98
CA VAL A 626 -11.55 -11.77 9.19
C VAL A 626 -12.34 -13.05 9.43
N ASP A 627 -11.72 -14.01 10.12
CA ASP A 627 -12.35 -15.28 10.45
C ASP A 627 -13.41 -15.07 11.56
N ILE A 628 -14.53 -15.80 11.52
CA ILE A 628 -15.61 -15.67 12.53
C ILE A 628 -15.07 -15.93 13.95
N ALA A 629 -14.13 -16.86 14.10
CA ALA A 629 -13.45 -17.13 15.36
C ALA A 629 -12.67 -15.93 15.94
N THR A 630 -12.23 -14.99 15.09
CA THR A 630 -11.62 -13.72 15.53
C THR A 630 -12.67 -12.75 16.07
N LEU A 631 -13.86 -12.72 15.47
CA LEU A 631 -14.98 -11.89 15.95
C LEU A 631 -15.50 -12.41 17.29
N THR A 632 -15.71 -13.73 17.42
CA THR A 632 -16.12 -14.36 18.69
C THR A 632 -15.06 -14.19 19.78
N ALA A 633 -13.76 -14.28 19.45
CA ALA A 633 -12.71 -14.00 20.43
C ALA A 633 -12.68 -12.54 20.92
N ALA A 634 -13.18 -11.59 20.11
CA ALA A 634 -13.24 -10.17 20.48
C ALA A 634 -14.42 -9.84 21.40
N GLU A 635 -15.44 -10.71 21.48
CA GLU A 635 -16.68 -10.47 22.21
C GLU A 635 -16.47 -10.03 23.67
N PRO A 636 -15.56 -10.63 24.49
CA PRO A 636 -15.30 -10.18 25.85
C PRO A 636 -14.70 -8.76 25.94
N LEU A 637 -13.96 -8.31 24.91
CA LEU A 637 -13.39 -6.96 24.84
C LEU A 637 -14.45 -5.92 24.47
N LEU A 638 -15.50 -6.31 23.74
CA LEU A 638 -16.56 -5.43 23.28
C LEU A 638 -17.70 -5.31 24.30
N ALA A 639 -17.98 -6.38 25.05
CA ALA A 639 -18.97 -6.38 26.13
C ALA A 639 -18.55 -5.47 27.30
N ALA A 640 -17.26 -5.46 27.64
CA ALA A 640 -16.74 -4.69 28.79
C ALA A 640 -16.99 -3.17 28.70
N ASP A 641 -17.02 -2.58 27.49
CA ASP A 641 -17.35 -1.16 27.34
C ASP A 641 -18.87 -0.90 27.29
N ALA A 642 -19.68 -1.87 26.86
CA ALA A 642 -21.13 -1.72 26.88
C ALA A 642 -21.66 -1.58 28.32
N ASP A 643 -21.05 -2.30 29.26
CA ASP A 643 -21.34 -2.18 30.70
C ASP A 643 -20.78 -0.86 31.30
N ALA A 644 -19.69 -0.31 30.74
CA ALA A 644 -19.13 0.97 31.19
C ALA A 644 -19.97 2.17 30.69
N ASP A 645 -20.31 2.20 29.40
CA ASP A 645 -21.19 3.22 28.80
C ASP A 645 -22.61 3.20 29.43
N ALA A 646 -23.06 2.04 29.93
CA ALA A 646 -24.33 1.89 30.65
C ALA A 646 -24.26 2.26 32.15
N ALA A 647 -23.05 2.40 32.72
CA ALA A 647 -22.85 2.81 34.11
C ALA A 647 -22.61 4.33 34.27
N ASP A 648 -22.11 4.99 33.22
CA ASP A 648 -21.87 6.45 33.17
C ASP A 648 -23.06 7.25 32.56
N GLY A 649 -24.17 6.59 32.21
CA GLY A 649 -25.39 7.16 31.58
C GLY A 649 -26.63 7.25 32.48
#